data_AF-A0A158RDS3-F1
#
_entry.id   AF-A0A158RDS3-F1
#
_cell.length_a   1.000
_cell.length_b   1.000
_cell.length_c   1.000
_cell.angle_alpha   90.00
_cell.angle_beta   90.00
_cell.angle_gamma   90.00
#
_symmetry.space_group_name_H-M   'P 1'
#
loop_
_entity.id
_entity.type
_entity.pdbx_description
1 polymer ?
#
loop_
_entity_poly.entity_id
_entity_poly.type
_entity_poly.pdbx_seq_one_letter_code
_entity_poly.pdbx_strand_id
1 'polypeptide(L)'
;MACDITRVFTSTVRALSTSVSRKSSTVSSAATEGKASPPATDSFSSRARRLHAELVTVRKHLVHAGELSRALATSDASLQRTYHEVVMVINNTLEQCGQLLQQLQRFRGEGERDKGQASEHRKAVCRSLEAFSKSLQRARDEQVSTYCRRVELACRLGEISPPPHQKSKLGNVIRKRSGDGAGRSGGGDTSWLFSASQSAEALPPDSLSEGELNQLEMENAEVYLHFLSERNEIQRLGSQISEIGRLQAVVTESLVEQAEMAQHIGEQVVGSTELVREANEHLRQSMDKTRSVRFWIIFILLTLTFSLHFLDWVYILTLNILLQLSCRSFHHISSLAFNQIRALHATKHHEQIFLTGIQPTGYPHLGNYFGMIKPCVKLQGRRNVDRFFLLIADLHALSIYGSVVDRIQATLQLTSALLACGIDPVLNSEDSTSKGKTILFPQSSVTGHCELAWILASHCTVNRLAHLPQWRAKSEAAGEAGASVALFTYPLLMAADVLLYAADFVPVGSDQVTHLELIRDLVRATLTYWPALQGLIKSPHMNLAETPKIYNLRDPTKKMSKSLGPEFGTIWLTDSPDTIRSKVTRAQTDSIRHLAYDPVDRPGVANLMQIFAAAKGIPVQEAIEQLVKLSKVELKNTVIDAVIEELTPIQAKLTELERSELAQNALSAGSQLANIVALQNLRKIKEAIGLHCY
;
A
#
# COMPACT_ATOMS: atom_id res chain seq x y z
N MET A 1 -23.39 -44.71 20.04
CA MET A 1 -24.28 -45.21 18.98
C MET A 1 -23.66 -44.81 17.65
N ALA A 2 -22.92 -45.74 17.04
CA ALA A 2 -22.19 -45.52 15.81
C ALA A 2 -23.18 -45.54 14.64
N CYS A 3 -23.24 -44.45 13.86
CA CYS A 3 -24.00 -44.44 12.63
C CYS A 3 -23.09 -44.96 11.51
N ASP A 4 -23.58 -46.01 10.84
CA ASP A 4 -22.89 -46.86 9.90
C ASP A 4 -22.54 -46.12 8.59
N ILE A 5 -21.26 -45.74 8.45
CA ILE A 5 -20.66 -45.06 7.29
C ILE A 5 -20.87 -45.86 5.99
N THR A 6 -21.14 -47.16 6.08
CA THR A 6 -21.33 -48.04 4.93
C THR A 6 -22.58 -47.69 4.11
N ARG A 7 -23.65 -47.18 4.74
CA ARG A 7 -24.89 -46.77 4.05
C ARG A 7 -24.75 -45.43 3.32
N VAL A 8 -23.94 -44.52 3.85
CA VAL A 8 -23.64 -43.24 3.19
C VAL A 8 -22.74 -43.50 1.98
N PHE A 9 -21.74 -44.38 2.10
CA PHE A 9 -20.84 -44.69 0.99
C PHE A 9 -21.55 -45.42 -0.17
N THR A 10 -22.46 -46.36 0.10
CA THR A 10 -23.23 -47.05 -0.96
C THR A 10 -24.25 -46.16 -1.66
N SER A 11 -24.78 -45.12 -0.99
CA SER A 11 -25.71 -44.17 -1.62
C SER A 11 -24.97 -43.16 -2.50
N THR A 12 -23.78 -42.71 -2.09
CA THR A 12 -22.95 -41.81 -2.92
C THR A 12 -22.34 -42.52 -4.13
N VAL A 13 -21.88 -43.77 -4.00
CA VAL A 13 -21.34 -44.55 -5.14
C VAL A 13 -22.44 -44.90 -6.16
N ARG A 14 -23.67 -45.17 -5.71
CA ARG A 14 -24.81 -45.43 -6.62
C ARG A 14 -25.19 -44.15 -7.40
N ALA A 15 -25.12 -42.97 -6.79
CA ALA A 15 -25.35 -41.69 -7.46
C ALA A 15 -24.25 -41.32 -8.48
N LEU A 16 -22.99 -41.69 -8.21
CA LEU A 16 -21.87 -41.48 -9.13
C LEU A 16 -21.85 -42.50 -10.28
N SER A 17 -22.34 -43.72 -10.08
CA SER A 17 -22.46 -44.70 -11.16
C SER A 17 -23.50 -44.33 -12.24
N THR A 18 -24.49 -43.49 -11.90
CA THR A 18 -25.50 -43.01 -12.86
C THR A 18 -25.06 -41.82 -13.71
N SER A 19 -24.00 -41.09 -13.32
CA SER A 19 -23.50 -39.93 -14.07
C SER A 19 -22.30 -40.24 -14.99
N VAL A 20 -21.62 -41.38 -14.81
CA VAL A 20 -20.40 -41.72 -15.56
C VAL A 20 -20.64 -42.59 -16.81
N SER A 21 -21.82 -43.18 -17.00
CA SER A 21 -22.08 -44.07 -18.17
C SER A 21 -22.60 -43.36 -19.45
N ARG A 22 -22.36 -42.05 -19.62
CA ARG A 22 -22.69 -41.37 -20.89
C ARG A 22 -21.60 -40.39 -21.32
N LYS A 23 -20.40 -40.90 -21.60
CA LYS A 23 -19.49 -40.36 -22.63
C LYS A 23 -18.26 -41.26 -22.79
N SER A 24 -18.42 -42.34 -23.55
CA SER A 24 -17.48 -42.77 -24.62
C SER A 24 -17.85 -44.18 -25.11
N SER A 25 -18.32 -44.27 -26.35
CA SER A 25 -17.89 -45.27 -27.32
C SER A 25 -18.61 -45.07 -28.64
N THR A 26 -17.80 -45.09 -29.68
CA THR A 26 -18.07 -44.89 -31.10
C THR A 26 -18.56 -46.18 -31.76
N VAL A 27 -19.37 -46.04 -32.82
CA VAL A 27 -19.53 -46.93 -33.99
C VAL A 27 -20.24 -48.30 -33.84
N SER A 28 -21.34 -48.40 -34.61
CA SER A 28 -22.02 -49.55 -35.25
C SER A 28 -22.36 -50.83 -34.46
N SER A 29 -23.63 -51.21 -34.44
CA SER A 29 -24.15 -52.36 -35.20
C SER A 29 -25.64 -52.61 -34.93
N ALA A 30 -26.22 -53.36 -35.87
CA ALA A 30 -27.62 -53.64 -36.17
C ALA A 30 -28.54 -54.20 -35.05
N ALA A 31 -29.82 -53.86 -35.23
CA ALA A 31 -31.02 -54.71 -35.15
C ALA A 31 -31.33 -55.50 -33.86
N THR A 32 -32.47 -55.19 -33.21
CA THR A 32 -33.62 -56.11 -33.14
C THR A 32 -34.88 -55.42 -32.59
N GLU A 33 -36.01 -55.83 -33.13
CA GLU A 33 -37.36 -55.28 -32.99
C GLU A 33 -38.01 -55.58 -31.62
N GLY A 34 -38.91 -54.68 -31.19
CA GLY A 34 -39.82 -54.91 -30.07
C GLY A 34 -40.82 -53.75 -29.92
N LYS A 35 -41.95 -53.87 -30.62
CA LYS A 35 -43.05 -52.87 -30.70
C LYS A 35 -43.52 -52.37 -29.32
N ALA A 36 -43.32 -51.08 -29.09
CA ALA A 36 -44.20 -50.23 -28.28
C ALA A 36 -44.34 -48.86 -28.98
N SER A 37 -45.55 -48.32 -28.97
CA SER A 37 -46.04 -47.11 -29.66
C SER A 37 -45.13 -45.86 -29.57
N PRO A 38 -45.19 -44.92 -30.54
CA PRO A 38 -44.19 -43.85 -30.66
C PRO A 38 -44.36 -42.79 -29.56
N PRO A 39 -43.29 -42.30 -28.91
CA PRO A 39 -43.42 -41.17 -28.01
C PRO A 39 -43.46 -39.87 -28.83
N ALA A 40 -44.64 -39.27 -28.83
CA ALA A 40 -45.00 -37.87 -29.09
C ALA A 40 -44.03 -37.01 -29.93
N THR A 41 -44.51 -36.63 -31.12
CA THR A 41 -44.01 -35.50 -31.92
C THR A 41 -43.69 -34.28 -31.04
N ASP A 42 -42.48 -33.75 -31.19
CA ASP A 42 -41.84 -32.65 -30.45
C ASP A 42 -42.54 -31.29 -30.72
N SER A 43 -43.78 -31.18 -30.24
CA SER A 43 -44.68 -30.04 -30.48
C SER A 43 -44.37 -28.87 -29.54
N PHE A 44 -44.67 -27.63 -29.97
CA PHE A 44 -44.55 -26.42 -29.14
C PHE A 44 -45.15 -26.59 -27.74
N SER A 45 -46.33 -27.21 -27.64
CA SER A 45 -47.04 -27.45 -26.37
C SER A 45 -46.35 -28.46 -25.45
N SER A 46 -45.55 -29.38 -25.99
CA SER A 46 -44.75 -30.31 -25.18
C SER A 46 -43.51 -29.62 -24.59
N ARG A 47 -42.83 -28.78 -25.37
CA ARG A 47 -41.68 -27.98 -24.95
C ARG A 47 -42.06 -26.89 -23.93
N ALA A 48 -43.20 -26.22 -24.15
CA ALA A 48 -43.73 -25.24 -23.21
C ALA A 48 -44.10 -25.87 -21.85
N ARG A 49 -44.71 -27.07 -21.85
CA ARG A 49 -45.01 -27.81 -20.62
C ARG A 49 -43.75 -28.25 -19.87
N ARG A 50 -42.71 -28.67 -20.59
CA ARG A 50 -41.41 -29.01 -19.99
C ARG A 50 -40.76 -27.80 -19.33
N LEU A 51 -40.71 -26.66 -20.03
CA LEU A 51 -40.18 -25.41 -19.46
C LEU A 51 -40.97 -24.96 -18.23
N HIS A 52 -42.30 -25.03 -18.28
CA HIS A 52 -43.13 -24.70 -17.12
C HIS A 52 -42.85 -25.63 -15.92
N ALA A 53 -42.66 -26.94 -16.16
CA ALA A 53 -42.32 -27.89 -15.09
C ALA A 53 -40.99 -27.54 -14.40
N GLU A 54 -39.96 -27.18 -15.17
CA GLU A 54 -38.67 -26.75 -14.62
C GLU A 54 -38.77 -25.44 -13.83
N LEU A 55 -39.53 -24.46 -14.33
CA LEU A 55 -39.78 -23.21 -13.59
C LEU A 55 -40.56 -23.45 -12.28
N VAL A 56 -41.47 -24.42 -12.24
CA VAL A 56 -42.14 -24.84 -11.00
C VAL A 56 -41.16 -25.51 -10.02
N THR A 57 -40.21 -26.30 -10.52
CA THR A 57 -39.14 -26.88 -9.70
C THR A 57 -38.26 -25.79 -9.08
N VAL A 58 -37.88 -24.78 -9.86
CA VAL A 58 -37.13 -23.61 -9.36
C VAL A 58 -37.91 -22.90 -8.23
N ARG A 59 -39.22 -22.69 -8.41
CA ARG A 59 -40.07 -22.10 -7.37
C ARG A 59 -40.05 -22.91 -6.07
N LYS A 60 -40.07 -24.25 -6.13
CA LYS A 60 -40.00 -25.11 -4.95
C LYS A 60 -38.66 -24.98 -4.22
N HIS A 61 -37.56 -24.95 -4.97
CA HIS A 61 -36.24 -24.75 -4.39
C HIS A 61 -36.08 -23.37 -3.75
N LEU A 62 -36.67 -22.32 -4.33
CA LEU A 62 -36.67 -20.98 -3.75
C LEU A 62 -37.41 -20.90 -2.42
N VAL A 63 -38.55 -21.60 -2.30
CA VAL A 63 -39.28 -21.70 -1.02
C VAL A 63 -38.41 -22.41 0.03
N HIS A 64 -37.77 -23.52 -0.35
CA HIS A 64 -36.88 -24.26 0.55
C HIS A 64 -35.65 -23.43 0.98
N ALA A 65 -35.04 -22.68 0.05
CA ALA A 65 -33.97 -21.74 0.38
C ALA A 65 -34.45 -20.66 1.37
N GLY A 66 -35.68 -20.17 1.20
CA GLY A 66 -36.29 -19.20 2.13
C GLY A 66 -36.64 -19.77 3.51
N GLU A 67 -36.84 -21.08 3.65
CA GLU A 67 -36.97 -21.76 4.95
C GLU A 67 -35.61 -21.91 5.63
N LEU A 68 -34.59 -22.34 4.88
CA LEU A 68 -33.22 -22.46 5.36
C LEU A 68 -32.66 -21.10 5.81
N SER A 69 -32.88 -20.02 5.04
CA SER A 69 -32.45 -18.65 5.41
C SER A 69 -33.14 -18.11 6.67
N ARG A 70 -34.33 -18.65 7.01
CA ARG A 70 -35.04 -18.33 8.26
C ARG A 70 -34.52 -19.13 9.46
N ALA A 71 -34.09 -20.37 9.26
CA ALA A 71 -33.52 -21.21 10.31
C ALA A 71 -32.09 -20.81 10.73
N LEU A 72 -31.44 -19.94 9.96
CA LEU A 72 -30.02 -19.56 10.07
C LEU A 72 -29.66 -18.59 11.22
N ALA A 73 -30.58 -18.35 12.16
CA ALA A 73 -30.31 -17.55 13.37
C ALA A 73 -29.40 -18.27 14.39
N THR A 74 -29.12 -19.56 14.18
CA THR A 74 -28.13 -20.35 14.92
C THR A 74 -26.92 -20.57 14.01
N SER A 75 -25.72 -20.28 14.49
CA SER A 75 -24.44 -20.34 13.74
C SER A 75 -24.02 -21.77 13.31
N ASP A 76 -24.90 -22.49 12.61
CA ASP A 76 -24.70 -23.87 12.16
C ASP A 76 -24.14 -23.89 10.73
N ALA A 77 -22.86 -24.23 10.63
CA ALA A 77 -22.12 -24.30 9.36
C ALA A 77 -22.67 -25.35 8.39
N SER A 78 -23.42 -26.36 8.87
CA SER A 78 -24.00 -27.39 8.01
C SER A 78 -25.19 -26.85 7.21
N LEU A 79 -26.07 -26.08 7.85
CA LEU A 79 -27.22 -25.43 7.22
C LEU A 79 -26.80 -24.37 6.19
N GLN A 80 -25.70 -23.66 6.46
CA GLN A 80 -25.09 -22.71 5.52
C GLN A 80 -24.62 -23.38 4.22
N ARG A 81 -23.99 -24.55 4.32
CA ARG A 81 -23.57 -25.33 3.14
C ARG A 81 -24.77 -25.81 2.34
N THR A 82 -25.79 -26.36 3.01
CA THR A 82 -27.03 -26.80 2.36
C THR A 82 -27.74 -25.65 1.65
N TYR A 83 -27.79 -24.46 2.26
CA TYR A 83 -28.35 -23.27 1.60
C TYR A 83 -27.59 -22.92 0.33
N HIS A 84 -26.25 -22.92 0.37
CA HIS A 84 -25.43 -22.62 -0.79
C HIS A 84 -25.62 -23.64 -1.93
N GLU A 85 -25.71 -24.92 -1.60
CA GLU A 85 -26.00 -25.99 -2.57
C GLU A 85 -27.37 -25.79 -3.24
N VAL A 86 -28.41 -25.45 -2.47
CA VAL A 86 -29.75 -25.19 -3.03
C VAL A 86 -29.74 -23.96 -3.95
N VAL A 87 -29.02 -22.89 -3.60
CA VAL A 87 -28.89 -21.70 -4.45
C VAL A 87 -28.15 -22.01 -5.76
N MET A 88 -27.12 -22.85 -5.71
CA MET A 88 -26.41 -23.32 -6.91
C MET A 88 -27.34 -24.10 -7.85
N VAL A 89 -28.18 -24.99 -7.31
CA VAL A 89 -29.19 -25.72 -8.10
C VAL A 89 -30.21 -24.76 -8.73
N ILE A 90 -30.66 -23.75 -8.00
CA ILE A 90 -31.59 -22.72 -8.51
C ILE A 90 -30.96 -21.96 -9.69
N ASN A 91 -29.69 -21.57 -9.59
CA ASN A 91 -29.02 -20.81 -10.63
C ASN A 91 -28.87 -21.63 -11.92
N ASN A 92 -28.40 -22.87 -11.78
CA ASN A 92 -28.21 -23.77 -12.93
C ASN A 92 -29.55 -24.10 -13.61
N THR A 93 -30.62 -24.32 -12.84
CA THR A 93 -31.95 -24.60 -13.40
C THR A 93 -32.59 -23.37 -14.06
N LEU A 94 -32.38 -22.17 -13.51
CA LEU A 94 -32.83 -20.92 -14.15
C LEU A 94 -32.09 -20.65 -15.47
N GLU A 95 -30.79 -20.93 -15.54
CA GLU A 95 -30.02 -20.81 -16.78
C GLU A 95 -30.51 -21.78 -17.85
N GLN A 96 -30.75 -23.04 -17.47
CA GLN A 96 -31.36 -24.05 -18.34
C GLN A 96 -32.76 -23.64 -18.81
N CYS A 97 -33.59 -23.07 -17.92
CA CYS A 97 -34.89 -22.52 -18.29
C CYS A 97 -34.76 -21.37 -19.30
N GLY A 98 -33.76 -20.50 -19.15
CA GLY A 98 -33.45 -19.43 -20.11
C GLY A 98 -33.11 -19.97 -21.50
N GLN A 99 -32.29 -21.01 -21.56
CA GLN A 99 -31.95 -21.67 -22.83
C GLN A 99 -33.17 -22.35 -23.48
N LEU A 100 -33.99 -23.06 -22.70
CA LEU A 100 -35.23 -23.67 -23.16
C LEU A 100 -36.25 -22.62 -23.64
N LEU A 101 -36.32 -21.46 -22.99
CA LEU A 101 -37.19 -20.36 -23.37
C LEU A 101 -36.74 -19.74 -24.70
N GLN A 102 -35.44 -19.56 -24.91
CA GLN A 102 -34.89 -19.11 -26.21
C GLN A 102 -35.17 -20.14 -27.32
N GLN A 103 -35.05 -21.43 -27.03
CA GLN A 103 -35.39 -22.50 -27.98
C GLN A 103 -36.89 -22.52 -28.32
N LEU A 104 -37.75 -22.27 -27.33
CA LEU A 104 -39.21 -22.19 -27.52
C LEU A 104 -39.61 -20.95 -28.35
N GLN A 105 -38.97 -19.80 -28.13
CA GLN A 105 -39.19 -18.57 -28.90
C GLN A 105 -38.75 -18.68 -30.36
N ARG A 106 -37.73 -19.51 -30.65
CA ARG A 106 -37.20 -19.74 -32.01
C ARG A 106 -37.97 -20.82 -32.79
N PHE A 107 -38.91 -21.52 -32.16
CA PHE A 107 -39.67 -22.59 -32.80
C PHE A 107 -40.68 -22.03 -33.83
N ARG A 108 -40.33 -22.08 -35.12
CA ARG A 108 -41.29 -21.96 -36.23
C ARG A 108 -41.72 -23.36 -36.62
N GLY A 109 -43.01 -23.67 -36.51
CA GLY A 109 -43.52 -24.95 -36.99
C GLY A 109 -43.26 -25.08 -38.49
N GLU A 110 -42.62 -26.16 -38.91
CA GLU A 110 -42.56 -26.54 -40.32
C GLU A 110 -43.99 -26.86 -40.79
N GLY A 111 -44.53 -26.04 -41.69
CA GLY A 111 -45.66 -26.44 -42.54
C GLY A 111 -47.06 -25.86 -42.29
N GLU A 112 -47.27 -24.81 -41.49
CA GLU A 112 -48.61 -24.19 -41.39
C GLU A 112 -48.60 -22.68 -41.70
N ARG A 113 -49.40 -22.30 -42.71
CA ARG A 113 -49.84 -20.92 -42.96
C ARG A 113 -50.55 -20.43 -41.70
N ASP A 114 -49.82 -19.64 -40.91
CA ASP A 114 -50.20 -19.09 -39.61
C ASP A 114 -51.53 -18.32 -39.74
N LYS A 115 -52.65 -18.94 -39.34
CA LYS A 115 -53.87 -18.20 -38.99
C LYS A 115 -53.56 -17.41 -37.72
N GLY A 116 -53.73 -16.08 -37.77
CA GLY A 116 -53.21 -15.12 -36.79
C GLY A 116 -53.40 -15.49 -35.31
N GLN A 117 -54.51 -16.13 -34.95
CA GLN A 117 -54.79 -16.56 -33.57
C GLN A 117 -53.80 -17.58 -32.99
N ALA A 118 -53.29 -18.53 -33.78
CA ALA A 118 -52.35 -19.54 -33.25
C ALA A 118 -50.95 -18.96 -33.01
N SER A 119 -50.51 -18.04 -33.87
CA SER A 119 -49.27 -17.27 -33.70
C SER A 119 -49.34 -16.37 -32.46
N GLU A 120 -50.46 -15.67 -32.28
CA GLU A 120 -50.71 -14.82 -31.12
C GLU A 120 -50.77 -15.62 -29.82
N HIS A 121 -51.42 -16.79 -29.82
CA HIS A 121 -51.47 -17.68 -28.67
C HIS A 121 -50.06 -18.16 -28.26
N ARG A 122 -49.22 -18.59 -29.22
CA ARG A 122 -47.83 -19.00 -28.93
C ARG A 122 -47.00 -17.84 -28.36
N LYS A 123 -47.13 -16.64 -28.91
CA LYS A 123 -46.48 -15.42 -28.39
C LYS A 123 -46.98 -15.05 -27.00
N ALA A 124 -48.27 -15.25 -26.70
CA ALA A 124 -48.82 -15.02 -25.37
C ALA A 124 -48.24 -16.03 -24.36
N VAL A 125 -48.19 -17.32 -24.70
CA VAL A 125 -47.59 -18.36 -23.83
C VAL A 125 -46.11 -18.10 -23.55
N CYS A 126 -45.31 -17.74 -24.57
CA CYS A 126 -43.91 -17.38 -24.36
C CYS A 126 -43.76 -16.15 -23.46
N ARG A 127 -44.59 -15.11 -23.65
CA ARG A 127 -44.58 -13.91 -22.79
C ARG A 127 -44.94 -14.24 -21.34
N SER A 128 -45.93 -15.10 -21.10
CA SER A 128 -46.31 -15.54 -19.75
C SER A 128 -45.22 -16.36 -19.07
N LEU A 129 -44.56 -17.28 -19.79
CA LEU A 129 -43.45 -18.07 -19.24
C LEU A 129 -42.20 -17.21 -18.98
N GLU A 130 -41.94 -16.22 -19.83
CA GLU A 130 -40.85 -15.26 -19.63
C GLU A 130 -41.12 -14.35 -18.43
N ALA A 131 -42.35 -13.87 -18.27
CA ALA A 131 -42.75 -13.12 -17.09
C ALA A 131 -42.64 -13.96 -15.80
N PHE A 132 -43.02 -15.24 -15.85
CA PHE A 132 -42.87 -16.15 -14.71
C PHE A 132 -41.39 -16.41 -14.37
N SER A 133 -40.55 -16.65 -15.37
CA SER A 133 -39.10 -16.79 -15.19
C SER A 133 -38.46 -15.53 -14.58
N LYS A 134 -38.81 -14.34 -15.09
CA LYS A 134 -38.35 -13.06 -14.55
C LYS A 134 -38.82 -12.82 -13.11
N SER A 135 -40.05 -13.23 -12.78
CA SER A 135 -40.54 -13.16 -11.40
C SER A 135 -39.77 -14.06 -10.45
N LEU A 136 -39.38 -15.27 -10.89
CA LEU A 136 -38.58 -16.19 -10.08
C LEU A 136 -37.14 -15.71 -9.91
N GLN A 137 -36.56 -15.07 -10.94
CA GLN A 137 -35.25 -14.42 -10.83
C GLN A 137 -35.25 -13.30 -9.78
N ARG A 138 -36.27 -12.43 -9.79
CA ARG A 138 -36.41 -11.38 -8.75
C ARG A 138 -36.55 -11.97 -7.35
N ALA A 139 -37.37 -13.01 -7.19
CA ALA A 139 -37.53 -13.68 -5.90
C ALA A 139 -36.21 -14.32 -5.41
N ARG A 140 -35.40 -14.86 -6.33
CA ARG A 140 -34.06 -15.38 -6.04
C ARG A 140 -33.12 -14.28 -5.54
N ASP A 141 -33.07 -13.14 -6.23
CA ASP A 141 -32.18 -12.04 -5.87
C ASP A 141 -32.55 -11.44 -4.51
N GLU A 142 -33.86 -11.32 -4.23
CA GLU A 142 -34.36 -10.89 -2.92
C GLU A 142 -33.99 -11.87 -1.80
N GLN A 143 -34.07 -13.18 -2.06
CA GLN A 143 -33.67 -14.22 -1.10
C GLN A 143 -32.17 -14.18 -0.78
N VAL A 144 -31.32 -14.00 -1.80
CA VAL A 144 -29.87 -13.88 -1.62
C VAL A 144 -29.52 -12.62 -0.84
N SER A 145 -30.13 -11.48 -1.19
CA SER A 145 -29.93 -10.22 -0.46
C SER A 145 -30.34 -10.34 1.00
N THR A 146 -31.46 -11.00 1.28
CA THR A 146 -31.96 -11.23 2.64
C THR A 146 -31.02 -12.12 3.44
N TYR A 147 -30.48 -13.17 2.80
CA TYR A 147 -29.50 -14.06 3.41
C TYR A 147 -28.20 -13.33 3.79
N CYS A 148 -27.61 -12.57 2.86
CA CYS A 148 -26.37 -11.82 3.11
C CYS A 148 -26.53 -10.84 4.29
N ARG A 149 -27.66 -10.11 4.34
CA ARG A 149 -27.96 -9.18 5.44
C ARG A 149 -28.09 -9.90 6.78
N ARG A 150 -28.68 -11.09 6.81
CA ARG A 150 -28.83 -11.90 8.03
C ARG A 150 -27.49 -12.45 8.53
N VAL A 151 -26.62 -12.89 7.62
CA VAL A 151 -25.26 -13.34 7.97
C VAL A 151 -24.43 -12.17 8.54
N GLU A 152 -24.49 -11.00 7.91
CA GLU A 152 -23.80 -9.80 8.40
C GLU A 152 -24.27 -9.40 9.81
N LEU A 153 -25.58 -9.43 10.06
CA LEU A 153 -26.15 -9.14 11.38
C LEU A 153 -25.76 -10.20 12.43
N ALA A 154 -25.70 -11.49 12.04
CA ALA A 154 -25.26 -12.56 12.93
C ALA A 154 -23.77 -12.43 13.30
N CYS A 155 -22.91 -12.03 12.35
CA CYS A 155 -21.51 -11.73 12.61
C CYS A 155 -21.35 -10.56 13.59
N ARG A 156 -22.09 -9.47 13.39
CA ARG A 156 -22.07 -8.30 14.29
C ARG A 156 -22.58 -8.59 15.70
N LEU A 157 -23.58 -9.47 15.83
CA LEU A 157 -24.09 -9.90 17.15
C LEU A 157 -23.12 -10.85 17.87
N GLY A 158 -22.31 -11.62 17.13
CA GLY A 158 -21.25 -12.46 17.70
C GLY A 158 -20.04 -11.68 18.25
N GLU A 159 -19.88 -10.40 17.88
CA GLU A 159 -18.77 -9.53 18.31
C GLU A 159 -19.07 -8.76 19.61
N ILE A 160 -20.29 -8.83 20.15
CA ILE A 160 -20.63 -8.19 21.42
C ILE A 160 -20.24 -9.11 22.59
N SER A 161 -18.97 -9.08 22.97
CA SER A 161 -18.52 -9.48 24.31
C SER A 161 -18.53 -8.25 25.23
N PRO A 162 -19.09 -8.29 26.45
CA PRO A 162 -19.16 -7.10 27.29
C PRO A 162 -17.78 -6.73 27.85
N PRO A 163 -17.42 -5.43 27.93
CA PRO A 163 -16.14 -5.00 28.50
C PRO A 163 -16.14 -5.02 30.05
N PRO A 164 -14.95 -5.13 30.69
CA PRO A 164 -14.83 -5.24 32.13
C PRO A 164 -14.99 -3.87 32.83
N HIS A 165 -15.54 -3.95 34.04
CA HIS A 165 -15.99 -2.85 34.91
C HIS A 165 -15.10 -1.58 35.01
N GLN A 166 -15.73 -0.42 34.87
CA GLN A 166 -15.42 0.79 35.67
C GLN A 166 -16.64 1.14 36.53
N LYS A 167 -16.43 1.21 37.86
CA LYS A 167 -17.42 1.60 38.86
C LYS A 167 -17.41 3.12 39.09
N SER A 168 -18.58 3.64 39.48
CA SER A 168 -18.93 5.02 39.88
C SER A 168 -19.36 5.92 38.72
N LYS A 169 -20.52 6.60 38.71
CA LYS A 169 -21.53 6.93 39.73
C LYS A 169 -22.92 6.92 39.08
N LEU A 170 -23.79 5.97 39.44
CA LEU A 170 -25.25 6.17 39.41
C LEU A 170 -25.95 5.21 40.39
N GLY A 171 -25.27 4.87 41.48
CA GLY A 171 -25.85 4.13 42.60
C GLY A 171 -26.15 5.10 43.73
N ASN A 172 -27.25 5.85 43.60
CA ASN A 172 -27.92 6.53 44.72
C ASN A 172 -29.22 7.24 44.25
N VAL A 173 -30.16 6.50 43.66
CA VAL A 173 -31.57 6.96 43.64
C VAL A 173 -32.58 5.84 43.90
N ILE A 174 -32.26 4.55 43.73
CA ILE A 174 -33.26 3.49 43.93
C ILE A 174 -32.73 2.40 44.86
N ARG A 175 -32.60 2.75 46.15
CA ARG A 175 -32.61 1.76 47.24
C ARG A 175 -33.27 2.35 48.48
N LYS A 176 -34.58 2.61 48.37
CA LYS A 176 -35.49 2.63 49.51
C LYS A 176 -36.94 2.41 49.04
N ARG A 177 -37.28 1.15 48.77
CA ARG A 177 -38.61 0.54 48.99
C ARG A 177 -38.62 -0.87 48.41
N SER A 178 -38.04 -1.78 49.16
CA SER A 178 -38.37 -3.21 49.10
C SER A 178 -38.70 -3.62 50.53
N GLY A 179 -39.99 -3.68 50.82
CA GLY A 179 -40.58 -4.36 51.97
C GLY A 179 -41.79 -5.10 51.42
N ASP A 180 -41.68 -6.43 51.45
CA ASP A 180 -42.72 -7.46 51.42
C ASP A 180 -43.65 -7.62 50.21
N GLY A 181 -43.85 -8.91 49.86
CA GLY A 181 -45.16 -9.39 49.42
C GLY A 181 -45.23 -10.21 48.14
N ALA A 182 -44.80 -11.47 48.21
CA ALA A 182 -45.42 -12.68 47.64
C ALA A 182 -46.05 -12.69 46.22
N GLY A 183 -45.72 -13.74 45.45
CA GLY A 183 -46.72 -14.39 44.59
C GLY A 183 -46.30 -14.88 43.20
N ARG A 184 -45.81 -16.13 43.14
CA ARG A 184 -45.99 -17.18 42.11
C ARG A 184 -46.07 -16.83 40.60
N SER A 185 -45.16 -17.51 39.89
CA SER A 185 -45.09 -17.81 38.46
C SER A 185 -46.29 -18.59 37.88
N GLY A 186 -46.59 -18.34 36.60
CA GLY A 186 -47.16 -19.36 35.70
C GLY A 186 -48.03 -18.85 34.54
N GLY A 187 -47.43 -18.72 33.34
CA GLY A 187 -47.96 -19.11 32.02
C GLY A 187 -49.27 -18.54 31.43
N GLY A 188 -49.18 -18.14 30.16
CA GLY A 188 -50.28 -17.99 29.18
C GLY A 188 -50.42 -16.56 28.66
N ASP A 189 -50.67 -16.24 27.38
CA ASP A 189 -50.79 -17.02 26.15
C ASP A 189 -50.77 -15.99 25.01
N THR A 190 -50.04 -16.23 23.91
CA THR A 190 -50.05 -15.42 22.68
C THR A 190 -51.28 -15.70 21.81
N SER A 191 -52.47 -15.65 22.42
CA SER A 191 -53.76 -16.02 21.81
C SER A 191 -54.67 -14.83 21.45
N TRP A 192 -54.22 -13.58 21.56
CA TRP A 192 -55.11 -12.40 21.39
C TRP A 192 -55.06 -11.68 20.03
N LEU A 193 -54.18 -12.05 19.09
CA LEU A 193 -54.15 -11.45 17.74
C LEU A 193 -55.00 -12.20 16.71
N PHE A 194 -55.59 -13.34 17.08
CA PHE A 194 -56.53 -14.10 16.25
C PHE A 194 -57.74 -14.55 17.07
N SER A 195 -58.43 -13.61 17.74
CA SER A 195 -59.75 -13.89 18.31
C SER A 195 -60.52 -12.59 18.56
N ALA A 196 -61.17 -12.08 17.51
CA ALA A 196 -62.44 -11.38 17.62
C ALA A 196 -63.05 -11.22 16.22
N SER A 197 -63.54 -12.31 15.66
CA SER A 197 -64.75 -12.25 14.84
C SER A 197 -65.93 -12.00 15.80
N GLN A 198 -66.06 -10.76 16.24
CA GLN A 198 -67.29 -10.26 16.85
C GLN A 198 -67.54 -8.87 16.28
N SER A 199 -68.72 -8.73 15.69
CA SER A 199 -69.31 -7.55 15.08
C SER A 199 -69.05 -6.32 15.95
N ALA A 200 -68.14 -5.44 15.53
CA ALA A 200 -68.15 -4.07 16.00
C ALA A 200 -69.33 -3.39 15.31
N GLU A 201 -70.47 -3.37 15.98
CA GLU A 201 -71.60 -2.53 15.64
C GLU A 201 -71.10 -1.11 15.37
N ALA A 202 -71.31 -0.63 14.15
CA ALA A 202 -71.17 0.77 13.84
C ALA A 202 -72.13 1.54 14.76
N LEU A 203 -71.58 2.35 15.65
CA LEU A 203 -72.35 3.33 16.41
C LEU A 203 -73.11 4.23 15.40
N PRO A 204 -74.41 4.48 15.61
CA PRO A 204 -75.21 5.32 14.72
C PRO A 204 -74.64 6.75 14.66
N PRO A 205 -74.76 7.47 13.54
CA PRO A 205 -74.00 8.71 13.27
C PRO A 205 -74.42 9.95 14.09
N ASP A 206 -75.25 9.79 15.13
CA ASP A 206 -75.90 10.92 15.83
C ASP A 206 -75.51 11.09 17.31
N SER A 207 -74.32 10.63 17.74
CA SER A 207 -73.89 10.76 19.13
C SER A 207 -72.49 11.33 19.35
N LEU A 208 -72.01 12.20 18.47
CA LEU A 208 -70.79 12.98 18.70
C LEU A 208 -71.14 14.46 18.74
N SER A 209 -70.70 15.15 19.80
CA SER A 209 -70.86 16.60 19.87
C SER A 209 -70.02 17.29 18.79
N GLU A 210 -70.47 18.46 18.32
CA GLU A 210 -69.76 19.23 17.28
C GLU A 210 -68.30 19.55 17.66
N GLY A 211 -67.99 19.58 18.96
CA GLY A 211 -66.63 19.70 19.50
C GLY A 211 -65.77 18.44 19.35
N GLU A 212 -66.34 17.24 19.56
CA GLU A 212 -65.63 15.97 19.38
C GLU A 212 -65.37 15.68 17.90
N LEU A 213 -66.28 16.10 17.02
CA LEU A 213 -66.10 15.98 15.57
C LEU A 213 -64.95 16.86 15.08
N ASN A 214 -64.89 18.12 15.53
CA ASN A 214 -63.77 19.02 15.20
C ASN A 214 -62.43 18.51 15.74
N GLN A 215 -62.43 17.88 16.93
CA GLN A 215 -61.22 17.29 17.50
C GLN A 215 -60.73 16.10 16.66
N LEU A 216 -61.64 15.22 16.23
CA LEU A 216 -61.32 14.11 15.34
C LEU A 216 -60.84 14.58 13.96
N GLU A 217 -61.40 15.66 13.43
CA GLU A 217 -60.93 16.27 12.18
C GLU A 217 -59.53 16.88 12.32
N MET A 218 -59.22 17.52 13.45
CA MET A 218 -57.88 18.02 13.75
C MET A 218 -56.87 16.89 13.92
N GLU A 219 -57.20 15.82 14.65
CA GLU A 219 -56.33 14.65 14.82
C GLU A 219 -56.09 13.95 13.48
N ASN A 220 -57.12 13.80 12.64
CA ASN A 220 -56.97 13.25 11.29
C ASN A 220 -56.08 14.15 10.40
N ALA A 221 -56.20 15.47 10.50
CA ALA A 221 -55.35 16.40 9.75
C ALA A 221 -53.88 16.33 10.21
N GLU A 222 -53.64 16.19 11.51
CA GLU A 222 -52.29 16.04 12.08
C GLU A 222 -51.65 14.71 11.66
N VAL A 223 -52.40 13.61 11.72
CA VAL A 223 -51.97 12.30 11.23
C VAL A 223 -51.68 12.35 9.72
N TYR A 224 -52.48 13.07 8.93
CA TYR A 224 -52.25 13.24 7.51
C TYR A 224 -50.95 14.02 7.21
N LEU A 225 -50.67 15.08 7.97
CA LEU A 225 -49.42 15.84 7.85
C LEU A 225 -48.20 15.01 8.27
N HIS A 226 -48.33 14.17 9.30
CA HIS A 226 -47.29 13.23 9.71
C HIS A 226 -47.00 12.18 8.63
N PHE A 227 -48.03 11.63 7.97
CA PHE A 227 -47.81 10.71 6.85
C PHE A 227 -47.15 11.38 5.65
N LEU A 228 -47.42 12.67 5.40
CA LEU A 228 -46.75 13.42 4.34
C LEU A 228 -45.26 13.66 4.64
N SER A 229 -44.89 13.93 5.90
CA SER A 229 -43.49 14.09 6.28
C SER A 229 -42.73 12.75 6.19
N GLU A 230 -43.30 11.66 6.71
CA GLU A 230 -42.72 10.32 6.59
C GLU A 230 -42.58 9.87 5.14
N ARG A 231 -43.56 10.19 4.27
CA ARG A 231 -43.48 9.89 2.84
C ARG A 231 -42.30 10.62 2.17
N ASN A 232 -42.06 11.88 2.52
CA ASN A 232 -40.93 12.64 1.99
C ASN A 232 -39.58 12.07 2.47
N GLU A 233 -39.52 11.60 3.72
CA GLU A 233 -38.33 10.96 4.27
C GLU A 233 -38.05 9.61 3.61
N ILE A 234 -39.10 8.81 3.35
CA ILE A 234 -39.01 7.56 2.59
C ILE A 234 -38.53 7.82 1.15
N GLN A 235 -39.00 8.89 0.49
CA GLN A 235 -38.50 9.26 -0.83
C GLN A 235 -37.02 9.66 -0.81
N ARG A 236 -36.57 10.37 0.24
CA ARG A 236 -35.16 10.72 0.42
C ARG A 236 -34.29 9.49 0.66
N LEU A 237 -34.76 8.55 1.47
CA LEU A 237 -34.10 7.26 1.67
C LEU A 237 -34.03 6.45 0.38
N GLY A 238 -35.10 6.49 -0.44
CA GLY A 238 -35.13 5.86 -1.76
C GLY A 238 -34.04 6.38 -2.71
N SER A 239 -33.79 7.70 -2.73
CA SER A 239 -32.73 8.27 -3.57
C SER A 239 -31.33 7.88 -3.09
N GLN A 240 -31.12 7.83 -1.76
CA GLN A 240 -29.86 7.39 -1.18
C GLN A 240 -29.57 5.91 -1.46
N ILE A 241 -30.60 5.05 -1.38
CA ILE A 241 -30.49 3.61 -1.73
C ILE A 241 -30.15 3.44 -3.22
N SER A 242 -30.73 4.26 -4.09
CA SER A 242 -30.40 4.24 -5.52
C SER A 242 -28.93 4.62 -5.78
N GLU A 243 -28.40 5.60 -5.04
CA GLU A 243 -27.00 6.02 -5.19
C GLU A 243 -26.03 4.97 -4.62
N ILE A 244 -26.38 4.32 -3.51
CA ILE A 244 -25.63 3.16 -2.98
C ILE A 244 -25.62 2.02 -4.00
N GLY A 245 -26.75 1.75 -4.67
CA GLY A 245 -26.83 0.75 -5.74
C GLY A 245 -25.92 1.09 -6.93
N ARG A 246 -25.84 2.37 -7.31
CA ARG A 246 -24.92 2.85 -8.36
C ARG A 246 -23.46 2.64 -7.97
N LEU A 247 -23.10 2.95 -6.72
CA LEU A 247 -21.75 2.74 -6.20
C LEU A 247 -21.39 1.25 -6.11
N GLN A 248 -22.33 0.39 -5.72
CA GLN A 248 -22.12 -1.07 -5.72
C GLN A 248 -21.88 -1.63 -7.13
N ALA A 249 -22.56 -1.11 -8.15
CA ALA A 249 -22.34 -1.53 -9.53
C ALA A 249 -20.91 -1.22 -9.99
N VAL A 250 -20.41 -0.01 -9.69
CA VAL A 250 -19.03 0.42 -10.03
C VAL A 250 -17.99 -0.44 -9.31
N VAL A 251 -18.20 -0.74 -8.03
CA VAL A 251 -17.29 -1.61 -7.26
C VAL A 251 -17.28 -3.04 -7.82
N THR A 252 -18.44 -3.55 -8.22
CA THR A 252 -18.55 -4.90 -8.80
C THR A 252 -17.83 -4.99 -10.15
N GLU A 253 -17.96 -3.97 -11.00
CA GLU A 253 -17.24 -3.87 -12.27
C GLU A 253 -15.73 -3.85 -12.06
N SER A 254 -15.26 -3.03 -11.10
CA SER A 254 -13.83 -2.97 -10.75
C SER A 254 -13.28 -4.30 -10.19
N LEU A 255 -14.09 -5.05 -9.43
CA LEU A 255 -13.68 -6.39 -8.94
C LEU A 255 -13.57 -7.42 -10.06
N VAL A 256 -14.42 -7.34 -11.08
CA VAL A 256 -14.34 -8.22 -12.26
C VAL A 256 -13.08 -7.90 -13.07
N GLU A 257 -12.78 -6.61 -13.30
CA GLU A 257 -11.55 -6.20 -13.98
C GLU A 257 -10.29 -6.65 -13.22
N GLN A 258 -10.30 -6.56 -11.88
CA GLN A 258 -9.19 -7.03 -11.06
C GLN A 258 -9.01 -8.56 -11.12
N ALA A 259 -10.11 -9.32 -11.19
CA ALA A 259 -10.05 -10.78 -11.33
C ALA A 259 -9.47 -11.19 -12.68
N GLU A 260 -9.86 -10.53 -13.77
CA GLU A 260 -9.29 -10.76 -15.11
C GLU A 260 -7.80 -10.40 -15.16
N MET A 261 -7.41 -9.28 -14.55
CA MET A 261 -6.00 -8.89 -14.45
C MET A 261 -5.17 -9.89 -13.64
N ALA A 262 -5.72 -10.41 -12.54
CA ALA A 262 -5.06 -11.44 -11.73
C ALA A 262 -4.86 -12.75 -12.52
N GLN A 263 -5.83 -13.14 -13.35
CA GLN A 263 -5.70 -14.29 -14.23
C GLN A 263 -4.61 -14.07 -15.29
N HIS A 264 -4.56 -12.89 -15.90
CA HIS A 264 -3.53 -12.55 -16.89
C HIS A 264 -2.12 -12.53 -16.27
N ILE A 265 -1.98 -12.03 -15.03
CA ILE A 265 -0.72 -12.11 -14.27
C ILE A 265 -0.36 -13.58 -14.01
N GLY A 266 -1.32 -14.43 -13.65
CA GLY A 266 -1.09 -15.87 -13.48
C GLY A 266 -0.52 -16.52 -14.74
N GLU A 267 -1.11 -16.23 -15.91
CA GLU A 267 -0.63 -16.71 -17.20
C GLU A 267 0.76 -16.17 -17.56
N GLN A 268 1.03 -14.88 -17.31
CA GLN A 268 2.33 -14.27 -17.53
C GLN A 268 3.41 -14.81 -16.57
N VAL A 269 3.06 -15.11 -15.32
CA VAL A 269 3.97 -15.71 -14.35
C VAL A 269 4.34 -17.13 -14.79
N VAL A 270 3.39 -17.92 -15.25
CA VAL A 270 3.66 -19.26 -15.82
C VAL A 270 4.56 -19.15 -17.06
N GLY A 271 4.26 -18.22 -17.97
CA GLY A 271 5.09 -17.97 -19.15
C GLY A 271 6.52 -17.49 -18.79
N SER A 272 6.64 -16.60 -17.80
CA SER A 272 7.93 -16.11 -17.31
C SER A 272 8.73 -17.22 -16.60
N THR A 273 8.09 -18.09 -15.82
CA THR A 273 8.78 -19.25 -15.23
C THR A 273 9.31 -20.21 -16.28
N GLU A 274 8.60 -20.37 -17.39
CA GLU A 274 9.03 -21.22 -18.49
C GLU A 274 10.17 -20.58 -19.28
N LEU A 275 10.12 -19.27 -19.53
CA LEU A 275 11.22 -18.52 -20.13
C LEU A 275 12.47 -18.50 -19.24
N VAL A 276 12.31 -18.42 -17.92
CA VAL A 276 13.43 -18.51 -16.96
C VAL A 276 14.02 -19.91 -16.94
N ARG A 277 13.19 -20.96 -17.05
CA ARG A 277 13.64 -22.36 -17.18
C ARG A 277 14.46 -22.55 -18.46
N GLU A 278 13.97 -22.04 -19.58
CA GLU A 278 14.64 -22.10 -20.88
C GLU A 278 15.93 -21.26 -20.91
N ALA A 279 15.90 -20.06 -20.34
CA ALA A 279 17.09 -19.21 -20.19
C ALA A 279 18.15 -19.86 -19.31
N ASN A 280 17.78 -20.50 -18.21
CA ASN A 280 18.71 -21.24 -17.34
C ASN A 280 19.35 -22.43 -18.05
N GLU A 281 18.59 -23.14 -18.90
CA GLU A 281 19.12 -24.23 -19.71
C GLU A 281 20.11 -23.70 -20.77
N HIS A 282 19.78 -22.61 -21.45
CA HIS A 282 20.70 -21.91 -22.35
C HIS A 282 21.95 -21.38 -21.63
N LEU A 283 21.81 -20.91 -20.39
CA LEU A 283 22.93 -20.46 -19.55
C LEU A 283 23.83 -21.64 -19.18
N ARG A 284 23.26 -22.81 -18.89
CA ARG A 284 24.00 -24.05 -18.61
C ARG A 284 24.81 -24.51 -19.81
N GLN A 285 24.17 -24.55 -20.98
CA GLN A 285 24.84 -24.88 -22.25
C GLN A 285 25.91 -23.84 -22.63
N SER A 286 25.63 -22.56 -22.37
CA SER A 286 26.61 -21.48 -22.58
C SER A 286 27.76 -21.58 -21.59
N MET A 287 27.52 -21.90 -20.32
CA MET A 287 28.57 -22.10 -19.31
C MET A 287 29.49 -23.26 -19.69
N ASP A 288 28.96 -24.38 -20.19
CA ASP A 288 29.79 -25.51 -20.63
C ASP A 288 30.63 -25.15 -21.86
N LYS A 289 30.06 -24.43 -22.84
CA LYS A 289 30.85 -23.89 -23.98
C LYS A 289 31.91 -22.88 -23.53
N THR A 290 31.55 -21.97 -22.63
CA THR A 290 32.43 -20.90 -22.16
C THR A 290 33.54 -21.45 -21.27
N ARG A 291 33.31 -22.55 -20.54
CA ARG A 291 34.35 -23.24 -19.75
C ARG A 291 35.43 -23.82 -20.67
N SER A 292 35.04 -24.39 -21.81
CA SER A 292 35.98 -24.87 -22.83
C SER A 292 36.73 -23.72 -23.51
N VAL A 293 36.05 -22.62 -23.87
CA VAL A 293 36.70 -21.46 -24.50
C VAL A 293 37.62 -20.71 -23.52
N ARG A 294 37.20 -20.52 -22.26
CA ARG A 294 38.03 -19.89 -21.22
C ARG A 294 39.28 -20.71 -20.93
N PHE A 295 39.18 -22.04 -20.92
CA PHE A 295 40.35 -22.90 -20.79
C PHE A 295 41.35 -22.65 -21.93
N TRP A 296 40.90 -22.61 -23.18
CA TRP A 296 41.76 -22.34 -24.33
C TRP A 296 42.32 -20.91 -24.34
N ILE A 297 41.54 -19.90 -23.96
CA ILE A 297 42.03 -18.52 -23.83
C ILE A 297 43.10 -18.42 -22.75
N ILE A 298 42.88 -19.03 -21.58
CA ILE A 298 43.87 -19.05 -20.49
C ILE A 298 45.11 -19.83 -20.91
N PHE A 299 44.95 -20.96 -21.59
CA PHE A 299 46.07 -21.75 -22.10
C PHE A 299 46.90 -20.97 -23.13
N ILE A 300 46.25 -20.27 -24.07
CA ILE A 300 46.91 -19.42 -25.06
C ILE A 300 47.60 -18.25 -24.37
N LEU A 301 46.93 -17.55 -23.46
CA LEU A 301 47.52 -16.45 -22.69
C LEU A 301 48.74 -16.92 -21.91
N LEU A 302 48.65 -18.04 -21.19
CA LEU A 302 49.77 -18.63 -20.45
C LEU A 302 50.94 -18.95 -21.39
N THR A 303 50.66 -19.58 -22.53
CA THR A 303 51.68 -19.92 -23.54
C THR A 303 52.33 -18.67 -24.12
N LEU A 304 51.54 -17.63 -24.40
CA LEU A 304 52.02 -16.34 -24.89
C LEU A 304 52.88 -15.63 -23.84
N THR A 305 52.47 -15.66 -22.56
CA THR A 305 53.23 -15.08 -21.45
C THR A 305 54.57 -15.79 -21.27
N PHE A 306 54.61 -17.12 -21.33
CA PHE A 306 55.87 -17.86 -21.31
C PHE A 306 56.73 -17.57 -22.54
N SER A 307 56.13 -17.43 -23.72
CA SER A 307 56.85 -17.08 -24.95
C SER A 307 57.44 -15.67 -24.87
N LEU A 308 56.69 -14.71 -24.33
CA LEU A 308 57.16 -13.34 -24.08
C LEU A 308 58.24 -13.30 -23.03
N HIS A 309 58.13 -14.05 -21.93
CA HIS A 309 59.22 -14.16 -20.96
C HIS A 309 60.46 -14.85 -21.51
N PHE A 310 60.29 -15.83 -22.41
CA PHE A 310 61.41 -16.43 -23.11
C PHE A 310 62.06 -15.43 -24.08
N LEU A 311 61.27 -14.65 -24.81
CA LEU A 311 61.75 -13.56 -25.66
C LEU A 311 62.44 -12.46 -24.84
N ASP A 312 61.90 -12.07 -23.69
CA ASP A 312 62.53 -11.13 -22.76
C ASP A 312 63.82 -11.71 -22.19
N TRP A 313 63.87 -12.99 -21.88
CA TRP A 313 65.08 -13.65 -21.40
C TRP A 313 66.16 -13.69 -22.49
N VAL A 314 65.79 -14.05 -23.73
CA VAL A 314 66.68 -13.98 -24.90
C VAL A 314 67.09 -12.53 -25.15
N TYR A 315 66.18 -11.58 -25.06
CA TYR A 315 66.45 -10.16 -25.23
C TYR A 315 67.41 -9.66 -24.16
N ILE A 316 67.18 -9.95 -22.87
CA ILE A 316 68.07 -9.59 -21.76
C ILE A 316 69.42 -10.29 -21.89
N LEU A 317 69.47 -11.54 -22.36
CA LEU A 317 70.72 -12.25 -22.62
C LEU A 317 71.49 -11.57 -23.75
N THR A 318 70.83 -11.26 -24.87
CA THR A 318 71.43 -10.52 -25.99
C THR A 318 71.79 -9.08 -25.62
N LEU A 319 70.99 -8.41 -24.79
CA LEU A 319 71.20 -7.05 -24.30
C LEU A 319 72.33 -7.02 -23.28
N ASN A 320 72.51 -8.04 -22.43
CA ASN A 320 73.67 -8.17 -21.55
C ASN A 320 74.95 -8.44 -22.35
N ILE A 321 74.88 -9.25 -23.40
CA ILE A 321 76.00 -9.47 -24.34
C ILE A 321 76.31 -8.15 -25.09
N LEU A 322 75.29 -7.38 -25.50
CA LEU A 322 75.44 -6.06 -26.14
C LEU A 322 75.86 -4.94 -25.16
N LEU A 323 75.43 -4.95 -23.89
CA LEU A 323 75.83 -3.99 -22.85
C LEU A 323 77.26 -4.22 -22.40
N GLN A 324 77.75 -5.48 -22.43
CA GLN A 324 79.17 -5.77 -22.25
C GLN A 324 80.03 -5.25 -23.43
N LEU A 325 79.44 -5.03 -24.61
CA LEU A 325 80.10 -4.47 -25.80
C LEU A 325 79.85 -2.97 -26.03
N SER A 326 78.83 -2.38 -25.40
CA SER A 326 78.43 -0.99 -25.57
C SER A 326 78.29 -0.27 -24.23
N CYS A 327 79.22 -0.54 -23.31
CA CYS A 327 79.43 0.29 -22.13
C CYS A 327 80.23 1.55 -22.55
N ARG A 328 79.58 2.44 -23.30
CA ARG A 328 79.98 3.84 -23.51
C ARG A 328 78.78 4.60 -24.06
N SER A 329 78.27 5.50 -23.22
CA SER A 329 77.31 6.57 -23.55
C SER A 329 75.84 6.14 -23.61
N PHE A 330 75.03 6.55 -22.62
CA PHE A 330 74.17 7.73 -22.73
C PHE A 330 73.05 7.66 -21.67
N HIS A 331 73.19 8.48 -20.64
CA HIS A 331 72.20 8.70 -19.60
C HIS A 331 71.63 10.09 -19.84
N HIS A 332 70.52 10.21 -20.57
CA HIS A 332 69.66 11.39 -20.57
C HIS A 332 68.43 11.12 -21.45
N ILE A 333 67.28 11.69 -21.03
CA ILE A 333 65.95 11.68 -21.67
C ILE A 333 64.96 10.67 -21.05
N SER A 334 64.50 10.97 -19.84
CA SER A 334 63.22 10.44 -19.34
C SER A 334 62.51 11.40 -18.36
N SER A 335 62.61 12.72 -18.56
CA SER A 335 61.92 13.69 -17.69
C SER A 335 60.99 14.68 -18.41
N LEU A 336 60.89 14.65 -19.74
CA LEU A 336 60.07 15.61 -20.50
C LEU A 336 58.72 15.06 -21.00
N ALA A 337 58.54 13.74 -21.10
CA ALA A 337 57.28 13.15 -21.57
C ALA A 337 56.17 13.12 -20.50
N PHE A 338 56.53 13.16 -19.22
CA PHE A 338 55.56 13.00 -18.12
C PHE A 338 54.81 14.31 -17.77
N ASN A 339 55.40 15.48 -18.10
CA ASN A 339 54.83 16.77 -17.73
C ASN A 339 53.89 17.36 -18.80
N GLN A 340 53.95 16.91 -20.06
CA GLN A 340 53.04 17.38 -21.12
C GLN A 340 51.66 16.69 -21.10
N ILE A 341 51.56 15.45 -20.59
CA ILE A 341 50.27 14.73 -20.46
C ILE A 341 49.40 15.35 -19.35
N ARG A 342 49.99 16.00 -18.35
CA ARG A 342 49.26 16.64 -17.24
C ARG A 342 48.70 18.04 -17.59
N ALA A 343 49.21 18.68 -18.63
CA ALA A 343 48.82 20.04 -19.04
C ALA A 343 47.64 20.09 -20.03
N LEU A 344 47.28 18.98 -20.67
CA LEU A 344 46.16 18.90 -21.64
C LEU A 344 44.82 18.44 -21.02
N HIS A 345 44.81 18.05 -19.74
CA HIS A 345 43.59 17.80 -18.95
C HIS A 345 43.30 18.95 -17.97
N ALA A 346 43.28 20.19 -18.47
CA ALA A 346 42.56 21.27 -17.80
C ALA A 346 41.05 21.07 -18.04
N THR A 347 40.48 20.05 -17.41
CA THR A 347 39.06 19.75 -17.47
C THR A 347 38.27 20.86 -16.80
N LYS A 348 37.29 21.41 -17.53
CA LYS A 348 36.18 22.24 -17.03
C LYS A 348 35.75 21.70 -15.65
N HIS A 349 36.04 22.43 -14.57
CA HIS A 349 35.72 21.97 -13.20
C HIS A 349 34.20 21.81 -13.12
N HIS A 350 33.71 20.57 -13.02
CA HIS A 350 32.27 20.31 -12.89
C HIS A 350 31.89 20.58 -11.44
N GLU A 351 31.09 21.61 -11.19
CA GLU A 351 30.57 21.91 -9.86
C GLU A 351 29.79 20.70 -9.33
N GLN A 352 30.21 20.13 -8.19
CA GLN A 352 29.49 19.03 -7.57
C GLN A 352 28.34 19.58 -6.72
N ILE A 353 27.12 19.22 -7.12
CA ILE A 353 25.88 19.66 -6.50
C ILE A 353 25.34 18.54 -5.60
N PHE A 354 25.15 18.85 -4.33
CA PHE A 354 24.54 17.95 -3.36
C PHE A 354 23.14 18.40 -3.03
N LEU A 355 22.21 17.47 -2.86
CA LEU A 355 20.85 17.77 -2.42
C LEU A 355 20.36 16.74 -1.41
N THR A 356 19.80 17.20 -0.30
CA THR A 356 19.09 16.36 0.66
C THR A 356 17.87 17.09 1.22
N GLY A 357 16.92 16.33 1.74
CA GLY A 357 15.66 16.85 2.27
C GLY A 357 15.29 16.26 3.62
N ILE A 358 14.76 17.12 4.50
CA ILE A 358 14.31 16.72 5.84
C ILE A 358 12.88 17.22 6.05
N GLN A 359 11.96 16.31 6.41
CA GLN A 359 10.57 16.69 6.71
C GLN A 359 10.47 17.54 7.98
N PRO A 360 9.73 18.67 7.95
CA PRO A 360 9.51 19.52 9.12
C PRO A 360 8.56 18.81 10.07
N THR A 361 9.12 18.42 11.20
CA THR A 361 8.46 17.52 12.13
C THR A 361 8.71 17.98 13.57
N GLY A 362 9.03 19.27 13.73
CA GLY A 362 9.48 19.91 14.96
C GLY A 362 10.96 19.64 15.23
N TYR A 363 11.37 19.76 16.50
CA TYR A 363 12.75 19.49 16.90
C TYR A 363 13.18 18.05 16.52
N PRO A 364 14.38 17.85 15.98
CA PRO A 364 14.91 16.52 15.70
C PRO A 364 15.17 15.70 16.97
N HIS A 365 15.14 14.37 16.82
CA HIS A 365 15.64 13.45 17.85
C HIS A 365 17.06 12.97 17.52
N LEU A 366 17.71 12.31 18.49
CA LEU A 366 19.10 11.86 18.41
C LEU A 366 19.39 10.99 17.18
N GLY A 367 18.44 10.12 16.82
CA GLY A 367 18.51 9.34 15.58
C GLY A 367 18.49 10.16 14.29
N ASN A 368 17.76 11.28 14.22
CA ASN A 368 17.83 12.20 13.07
C ASN A 368 19.17 12.94 13.07
N TYR A 369 19.65 13.34 14.25
CA TYR A 369 20.90 14.07 14.39
C TYR A 369 22.10 13.26 13.90
N PHE A 370 22.35 12.08 14.47
CA PHE A 370 23.49 11.25 14.05
C PHE A 370 23.28 10.58 12.69
N GLY A 371 22.04 10.24 12.35
CA GLY A 371 21.72 9.54 11.10
C GLY A 371 21.75 10.44 9.87
N MET A 372 21.56 11.75 10.03
CA MET A 372 21.44 12.69 8.90
C MET A 372 22.11 14.05 9.16
N ILE A 373 21.75 14.77 10.22
CA ILE A 373 22.17 16.17 10.40
C ILE A 373 23.69 16.30 10.58
N LYS A 374 24.30 15.54 11.50
CA LYS A 374 25.76 15.54 11.74
C LYS A 374 26.55 15.16 10.47
N PRO A 375 26.13 14.14 9.68
CA PRO A 375 26.66 13.90 8.33
C PRO A 375 26.56 15.11 7.38
N CYS A 376 25.43 15.83 7.34
CA CYS A 376 25.28 17.05 6.51
C CYS A 376 26.28 18.13 6.92
N VAL A 377 26.44 18.38 8.22
CA VAL A 377 27.41 19.36 8.74
C VAL A 377 28.82 19.00 8.31
N LYS A 378 29.19 17.71 8.37
CA LYS A 378 30.50 17.25 7.85
C LYS A 378 30.62 17.39 6.33
N LEU A 379 29.53 17.18 5.60
CA LEU A 379 29.50 17.26 4.14
C LEU A 379 29.72 18.69 3.64
N GLN A 380 29.06 19.68 4.25
CA GLN A 380 29.15 21.09 3.82
C GLN A 380 30.60 21.62 3.84
N GLY A 381 31.43 21.11 4.77
CA GLY A 381 32.83 21.53 4.93
C GLY A 381 33.81 20.88 3.94
N ARG A 382 33.37 19.96 3.09
CA ARG A 382 34.26 19.28 2.14
C ARG A 382 34.63 20.19 0.97
N ARG A 383 35.90 20.13 0.55
CA ARG A 383 36.43 20.97 -0.55
C ARG A 383 35.73 20.71 -1.88
N ASN A 384 35.34 19.47 -2.13
CA ASN A 384 34.71 19.04 -3.38
C ASN A 384 33.20 19.29 -3.42
N VAL A 385 32.60 19.91 -2.41
CA VAL A 385 31.20 20.34 -2.44
C VAL A 385 31.18 21.77 -2.92
N ASP A 386 30.59 22.04 -4.08
CA ASP A 386 30.50 23.40 -4.63
C ASP A 386 29.19 24.06 -4.18
N ARG A 387 28.08 23.34 -4.24
CA ARG A 387 26.78 23.77 -3.70
C ARG A 387 26.08 22.63 -2.97
N PHE A 388 25.45 22.97 -1.85
CA PHE A 388 24.66 22.03 -1.08
C PHE A 388 23.24 22.56 -0.84
N PHE A 389 22.25 21.93 -1.46
CA PHE A 389 20.85 22.23 -1.24
C PHE A 389 20.32 21.38 -0.07
N LEU A 390 19.85 22.06 0.97
CA LEU A 390 19.19 21.44 2.12
C LEU A 390 17.74 21.92 2.16
N LEU A 391 16.82 21.10 1.66
CA LEU A 391 15.41 21.47 1.61
C LEU A 391 14.66 20.99 2.86
N ILE A 392 13.78 21.85 3.37
CA ILE A 392 12.81 21.48 4.40
C ILE A 392 11.55 21.00 3.69
N ALA A 393 11.33 19.69 3.72
CA ALA A 393 10.36 18.96 2.90
C ALA A 393 8.92 19.08 3.43
N ASP A 394 8.39 20.30 3.52
CA ASP A 394 7.05 20.63 4.03
C ASP A 394 5.91 20.05 3.18
N LEU A 395 6.06 20.01 1.85
CA LEU A 395 5.09 19.37 0.95
C LEU A 395 5.07 17.85 1.16
N HIS A 396 6.22 17.21 1.32
CA HIS A 396 6.28 15.77 1.63
C HIS A 396 5.59 15.43 2.95
N ALA A 397 5.66 16.33 3.94
CA ALA A 397 4.97 16.15 5.21
C ALA A 397 3.43 16.19 5.07
N LEU A 398 2.86 16.60 3.94
CA LEU A 398 1.40 16.55 3.68
C LEU A 398 0.92 15.13 3.34
N SER A 399 1.82 14.20 3.01
CA SER A 399 1.46 12.81 2.70
C SER A 399 0.89 12.02 3.87
N ILE A 400 1.15 12.46 5.12
CA ILE A 400 0.70 11.82 6.34
C ILE A 400 -0.61 12.46 6.80
N TYR A 401 -1.69 11.67 6.80
CA TYR A 401 -3.03 12.12 7.19
C TYR A 401 -3.15 12.32 8.71
N GLY A 402 -3.89 13.33 9.16
CA GLY A 402 -4.33 13.46 10.55
C GLY A 402 -3.41 14.19 11.54
N SER A 403 -2.18 14.59 11.17
CA SER A 403 -1.34 15.38 12.07
C SER A 403 -1.63 16.88 11.90
N VAL A 404 -2.43 17.46 12.79
CA VAL A 404 -2.57 18.93 12.95
C VAL A 404 -1.28 19.45 13.58
N VAL A 405 -0.22 19.52 12.78
CA VAL A 405 1.06 20.11 13.17
C VAL A 405 1.05 21.54 12.65
N ASP A 406 1.38 22.50 13.49
CA ASP A 406 1.77 23.82 13.05
C ASP A 406 3.07 23.69 12.23
N ARG A 407 2.91 23.61 10.90
CA ARG A 407 4.01 23.37 9.95
C ARG A 407 4.96 24.56 9.91
N ILE A 408 4.47 25.76 10.10
CA ILE A 408 5.30 26.97 10.14
C ILE A 408 6.24 26.85 11.34
N GLN A 409 5.67 26.57 12.52
CA GLN A 409 6.45 26.37 13.72
C GLN A 409 7.41 25.17 13.61
N ALA A 410 6.96 24.06 13.04
CA ALA A 410 7.81 22.88 12.83
C ALA A 410 8.98 23.14 11.88
N THR A 411 8.76 23.93 10.82
CA THR A 411 9.79 24.39 9.89
C THR A 411 10.80 25.30 10.60
N LEU A 412 10.32 26.26 11.40
CA LEU A 412 11.20 27.15 12.17
C LEU A 412 12.02 26.38 13.21
N GLN A 413 11.39 25.47 13.97
CA GLN A 413 12.08 24.63 14.95
C GLN A 413 13.14 23.75 14.32
N LEU A 414 12.83 23.10 13.18
CA LEU A 414 13.80 22.31 12.45
C LEU A 414 14.94 23.19 11.94
N THR A 415 14.65 24.36 11.39
CA THR A 415 15.65 25.33 10.90
C THR A 415 16.60 25.73 12.03
N SER A 416 16.06 26.19 13.17
CA SER A 416 16.86 26.56 14.33
C SER A 416 17.73 25.39 14.82
N ALA A 417 17.19 24.16 14.83
CA ALA A 417 17.97 22.99 15.19
C ALA A 417 19.10 22.68 14.20
N LEU A 418 18.86 22.80 12.89
CA LEU A 418 19.89 22.62 11.87
C LEU A 418 21.04 23.63 12.04
N LEU A 419 20.70 24.90 12.24
CA LEU A 419 21.66 25.98 12.48
C LEU A 419 22.45 25.74 13.78
N ALA A 420 21.77 25.36 14.85
CA ALA A 420 22.41 25.02 16.13
C ALA A 420 23.36 23.82 16.04
N CYS A 421 23.05 22.85 15.17
CA CYS A 421 23.91 21.71 14.89
C CYS A 421 25.15 22.07 14.04
N GLY A 422 25.23 23.29 13.52
CA GLY A 422 26.37 23.77 12.73
C GLY A 422 26.15 23.80 11.21
N ILE A 423 24.90 23.69 10.74
CA ILE A 423 24.61 24.00 9.33
C ILE A 423 24.85 25.50 9.10
N ASP A 424 25.68 25.82 8.10
CA ASP A 424 26.07 27.19 7.76
C ASP A 424 25.41 27.62 6.44
N PRO A 425 24.24 28.29 6.49
CA PRO A 425 23.51 28.68 5.29
C PRO A 425 24.09 29.93 4.65
N VAL A 426 23.86 30.10 3.35
CA VAL A 426 24.07 31.38 2.67
C VAL A 426 23.01 32.37 3.16
N LEU A 427 23.44 33.50 3.74
CA LEU A 427 22.55 34.55 4.26
C LEU A 427 22.35 35.73 3.30
N ASN A 428 23.28 35.98 2.37
CA ASN A 428 23.22 37.10 1.42
C ASN A 428 23.54 36.61 0.01
N SER A 429 22.74 37.02 -0.98
CA SER A 429 22.91 36.65 -2.40
C SER A 429 23.98 37.48 -3.13
N GLU A 430 24.31 38.67 -2.63
CA GLU A 430 25.19 39.64 -3.30
C GLU A 430 26.66 39.52 -2.89
N ASP A 431 26.94 38.87 -1.76
CA ASP A 431 28.31 38.72 -1.28
C ASP A 431 28.91 37.45 -1.86
N SER A 432 29.67 37.57 -2.95
CA SER A 432 30.48 36.48 -3.53
C SER A 432 31.53 35.92 -2.56
N THR A 433 31.66 36.52 -1.36
CA THR A 433 32.51 36.13 -0.24
C THR A 433 31.74 35.41 0.88
N SER A 434 30.43 35.22 0.75
CA SER A 434 29.62 34.48 1.73
C SER A 434 30.18 33.05 1.88
N LYS A 435 30.68 32.75 3.09
CA LYS A 435 31.43 31.52 3.39
C LYS A 435 30.57 30.25 3.33
N GLY A 436 29.26 30.38 3.50
CA GLY A 436 28.32 29.26 3.48
C GLY A 436 28.18 28.68 2.07
N LYS A 437 28.15 27.35 1.96
CA LYS A 437 27.85 26.64 0.69
C LYS A 437 26.45 26.05 0.67
N THR A 438 25.72 26.18 1.78
CA THR A 438 24.44 25.53 2.00
C THR A 438 23.29 26.48 1.66
N ILE A 439 22.44 26.10 0.72
CA ILE A 439 21.19 26.79 0.40
C ILE A 439 20.08 26.07 1.18
N LEU A 440 19.62 26.69 2.27
CA LEU A 440 18.61 26.14 3.18
C LEU A 440 17.26 26.82 2.93
N PHE A 441 16.23 26.07 2.54
CA PHE A 441 14.95 26.65 2.15
C PHE A 441 13.76 25.70 2.37
N PRO A 442 12.53 26.23 2.59
CA PRO A 442 11.31 25.42 2.59
C PRO A 442 10.97 24.96 1.18
N GLN A 443 10.61 23.69 1.00
CA GLN A 443 10.27 23.11 -0.30
C GLN A 443 9.08 23.85 -0.94
N SER A 444 8.05 24.22 -0.18
CA SER A 444 6.89 24.94 -0.68
C SER A 444 7.17 26.37 -1.14
N SER A 445 8.35 26.93 -0.81
CA SER A 445 8.75 28.27 -1.26
C SER A 445 9.16 28.32 -2.74
N VAL A 446 9.41 27.15 -3.36
CA VAL A 446 9.84 27.02 -4.75
C VAL A 446 8.77 26.26 -5.53
N THR A 447 7.99 26.97 -6.35
CA THR A 447 6.87 26.39 -7.10
C THR A 447 7.30 25.34 -8.13
N GLY A 448 8.55 25.44 -8.60
CA GLY A 448 9.10 24.54 -9.61
C GLY A 448 9.14 23.07 -9.20
N HIS A 449 9.13 22.76 -7.89
CA HIS A 449 9.03 21.39 -7.40
C HIS A 449 7.73 20.70 -7.86
N CYS A 450 6.59 21.37 -7.65
CA CYS A 450 5.29 20.83 -8.02
C CYS A 450 5.12 20.76 -9.55
N GLU A 451 5.58 21.79 -10.26
CA GLU A 451 5.48 21.84 -11.72
C GLU A 451 6.32 20.75 -12.39
N LEU A 452 7.56 20.55 -11.95
CA LEU A 452 8.39 19.47 -12.45
C LEU A 452 7.85 18.09 -12.03
N ALA A 453 7.30 17.94 -10.83
CA ALA A 453 6.68 16.69 -10.41
C ALA A 453 5.52 16.29 -11.33
N TRP A 454 4.71 17.26 -11.76
CA TRP A 454 3.65 17.04 -12.75
C TRP A 454 4.19 16.61 -14.12
N ILE A 455 5.25 17.26 -14.61
CA ILE A 455 5.92 16.88 -15.85
C ILE A 455 6.42 15.42 -15.76
N LEU A 456 7.10 15.06 -14.67
CA LEU A 456 7.63 13.71 -14.45
C LEU A 456 6.52 12.65 -14.30
N ALA A 457 5.36 13.03 -13.77
CA ALA A 457 4.22 12.12 -13.62
C ALA A 457 3.74 11.55 -14.96
N SER A 458 3.89 12.30 -16.06
CA SER A 458 3.54 11.84 -17.42
C SER A 458 4.40 10.66 -17.91
N HIS A 459 5.52 10.37 -17.25
CA HIS A 459 6.43 9.28 -17.57
C HIS A 459 6.51 8.19 -16.49
N CYS A 460 5.61 8.22 -15.51
CA CYS A 460 5.51 7.19 -14.49
C CYS A 460 4.16 6.48 -14.56
N THR A 461 4.16 5.14 -14.52
CA THR A 461 2.91 4.37 -14.50
C THR A 461 2.41 4.18 -13.07
N VAL A 462 1.09 4.05 -12.92
CA VAL A 462 0.43 3.70 -11.65
C VAL A 462 1.03 2.41 -11.06
N ASN A 463 1.23 1.38 -11.90
CA ASN A 463 1.82 0.12 -11.46
C ASN A 463 3.22 0.30 -10.88
N ARG A 464 4.06 1.18 -11.48
CA ARG A 464 5.41 1.43 -10.98
C ARG A 464 5.38 1.98 -9.54
N LEU A 465 4.49 2.92 -9.27
CA LEU A 465 4.31 3.49 -7.92
C LEU A 465 3.70 2.48 -6.95
N ALA A 466 2.70 1.71 -7.38
CA ALA A 466 2.01 0.71 -6.55
C ALA A 466 2.92 -0.46 -6.10
N HIS A 467 4.01 -0.72 -6.83
CA HIS A 467 5.00 -1.74 -6.47
C HIS A 467 6.11 -1.26 -5.54
N LEU A 468 6.15 0.03 -5.18
CA LEU A 468 7.13 0.52 -4.22
C LEU A 468 6.89 -0.11 -2.84
N PRO A 469 7.91 -0.70 -2.19
CA PRO A 469 7.77 -1.29 -0.86
C PRO A 469 7.24 -0.31 0.18
N GLN A 470 7.66 0.96 0.10
CA GLN A 470 7.22 2.02 1.00
C GLN A 470 5.74 2.35 0.85
N TRP A 471 5.20 2.26 -0.37
CA TRP A 471 3.76 2.43 -0.61
C TRP A 471 2.99 1.33 0.11
N ARG A 472 3.30 0.05 -0.17
CA ARG A 472 2.61 -1.10 0.44
C ARG A 472 2.61 -1.04 1.97
N ALA A 473 3.79 -0.85 2.56
CA ALA A 473 3.94 -0.81 4.01
C ALA A 473 3.15 0.36 4.65
N LYS A 474 3.16 1.55 4.03
CA LYS A 474 2.47 2.72 4.57
C LYS A 474 0.97 2.73 4.26
N SER A 475 0.55 2.15 3.14
CA SER A 475 -0.87 2.04 2.80
C SER A 475 -1.59 1.03 3.69
N GLU A 476 -0.94 -0.08 4.01
CA GLU A 476 -1.44 -1.05 4.99
C GLU A 476 -1.54 -0.43 6.38
N ALA A 477 -0.54 0.37 6.78
CA ALA A 477 -0.53 1.05 8.06
C ALA A 477 -1.58 2.18 8.18
N ALA A 478 -2.13 2.68 7.08
CA ALA A 478 -3.15 3.73 7.08
C ALA A 478 -4.54 3.22 7.52
N GLY A 479 -4.77 1.91 7.50
CA GLY A 479 -6.02 1.29 7.99
C GLY A 479 -7.28 1.79 7.27
N GLU A 480 -8.39 1.90 8.02
CA GLU A 480 -9.72 2.23 7.49
C GLU A 480 -9.83 3.62 6.84
N ALA A 481 -8.98 4.57 7.22
CA ALA A 481 -8.96 5.92 6.65
C ALA A 481 -8.45 5.96 5.20
N GLY A 482 -7.76 4.88 4.77
CA GLY A 482 -7.15 4.78 3.45
C GLY A 482 -5.87 5.61 3.31
N ALA A 483 -5.05 5.22 2.34
CA ALA A 483 -3.82 5.92 2.01
C ALA A 483 -4.11 7.18 1.16
N SER A 484 -3.43 8.28 1.44
CA SER A 484 -3.62 9.53 0.67
C SER A 484 -3.00 9.43 -0.73
N VAL A 485 -3.56 10.17 -1.69
CA VAL A 485 -2.96 10.29 -3.04
C VAL A 485 -1.56 10.89 -2.95
N ALA A 486 -1.33 11.84 -2.04
CA ALA A 486 -0.01 12.41 -1.79
C ALA A 486 1.00 11.34 -1.32
N LEU A 487 0.58 10.37 -0.52
CA LEU A 487 1.41 9.23 -0.12
C LEU A 487 1.73 8.29 -1.30
N PHE A 488 0.85 8.22 -2.31
CA PHE A 488 1.10 7.45 -3.52
C PHE A 488 2.09 8.16 -4.45
N THR A 489 1.97 9.48 -4.59
CA THR A 489 2.71 10.27 -5.60
C THR A 489 3.95 10.99 -5.08
N TYR A 490 4.21 11.02 -3.76
CA TYR A 490 5.41 11.68 -3.22
C TYR A 490 6.75 11.23 -3.85
N PRO A 491 6.94 9.98 -4.34
CA PRO A 491 8.19 9.62 -5.00
C PRO A 491 8.47 10.43 -6.28
N LEU A 492 7.41 10.90 -6.96
CA LEU A 492 7.53 11.81 -8.11
C LEU A 492 7.96 13.21 -7.68
N LEU A 493 7.40 13.69 -6.56
CA LEU A 493 7.82 14.96 -5.96
C LEU A 493 9.29 14.89 -5.52
N MET A 494 9.72 13.77 -4.93
CA MET A 494 11.12 13.53 -4.58
C MET A 494 12.03 13.53 -5.81
N ALA A 495 11.58 12.98 -6.93
CA ALA A 495 12.30 13.05 -8.20
C ALA A 495 12.44 14.50 -8.69
N ALA A 496 11.37 15.28 -8.63
CA ALA A 496 11.40 16.69 -8.98
C ALA A 496 12.38 17.47 -8.09
N ASP A 497 12.38 17.22 -6.77
CA ASP A 497 13.30 17.85 -5.83
C ASP A 497 14.76 17.67 -6.24
N VAL A 498 15.14 16.48 -6.71
CA VAL A 498 16.51 16.17 -7.11
C VAL A 498 16.85 16.72 -8.49
N LEU A 499 15.95 16.55 -9.46
CA LEU A 499 16.21 16.87 -10.87
C LEU A 499 16.14 18.36 -11.16
N LEU A 500 15.32 19.12 -10.43
CA LEU A 500 15.17 20.57 -10.62
C LEU A 500 16.49 21.33 -10.43
N TYR A 501 17.35 20.86 -9.53
CA TYR A 501 18.66 21.45 -9.26
C TYR A 501 19.80 20.74 -9.99
N ALA A 502 19.49 19.74 -10.82
CA ALA A 502 20.47 18.84 -11.41
C ALA A 502 21.50 18.39 -10.35
N ALA A 503 21.05 17.75 -9.27
CA ALA A 503 21.93 17.29 -8.21
C ALA A 503 22.80 16.09 -8.66
N ASP A 504 24.11 16.13 -8.38
CA ASP A 504 25.04 15.03 -8.62
C ASP A 504 24.90 13.95 -7.57
N PHE A 505 24.74 14.36 -6.32
CA PHE A 505 24.80 13.48 -5.18
C PHE A 505 23.62 13.71 -4.24
N VAL A 506 22.98 12.61 -3.85
CA VAL A 506 21.88 12.62 -2.88
C VAL A 506 22.30 11.81 -1.65
N PRO A 507 22.62 12.47 -0.52
CA PRO A 507 22.89 11.81 0.75
C PRO A 507 21.58 11.30 1.33
N VAL A 508 21.40 9.98 1.31
CA VAL A 508 20.22 9.31 1.89
C VAL A 508 20.61 8.02 2.58
N GLY A 509 19.78 7.60 3.53
CA GLY A 509 19.91 6.30 4.17
C GLY A 509 19.57 5.14 3.24
N SER A 510 19.93 3.93 3.66
CA SER A 510 19.66 2.68 2.93
C SER A 510 18.16 2.44 2.64
N ASP A 511 17.28 3.06 3.41
CA ASP A 511 15.81 2.98 3.28
C ASP A 511 15.26 3.72 2.05
N GLN A 512 16.04 4.63 1.46
CA GLN A 512 15.62 5.46 0.33
C GLN A 512 16.25 5.03 -1.01
N VAL A 513 17.01 3.92 -1.02
CA VAL A 513 17.67 3.39 -2.22
C VAL A 513 16.67 3.16 -3.35
N THR A 514 15.52 2.58 -3.04
CA THR A 514 14.45 2.31 -4.02
C THR A 514 13.91 3.59 -4.65
N HIS A 515 13.83 4.70 -3.91
CA HIS A 515 13.40 5.97 -4.50
C HIS A 515 14.48 6.54 -5.42
N LEU A 516 15.77 6.42 -5.09
CA LEU A 516 16.84 6.85 -6.00
C LEU A 516 16.85 6.03 -7.30
N GLU A 517 16.56 4.73 -7.22
CA GLU A 517 16.39 3.88 -8.41
C GLU A 517 15.21 4.37 -9.26
N LEU A 518 14.07 4.69 -8.63
CA LEU A 518 12.94 5.29 -9.34
C LEU A 518 13.33 6.60 -10.04
N ILE A 519 14.10 7.48 -9.39
CA ILE A 519 14.56 8.74 -10.01
C ILE A 519 15.40 8.45 -11.25
N ARG A 520 16.34 7.50 -11.19
CA ARG A 520 17.15 7.10 -12.34
C ARG A 520 16.30 6.53 -13.46
N ASP A 521 15.27 5.74 -13.13
CA ASP A 521 14.34 5.20 -14.11
C ASP A 521 13.51 6.28 -14.77
N LEU A 522 13.03 7.25 -14.00
CA LEU A 522 12.31 8.41 -14.52
C LEU A 522 13.20 9.24 -15.43
N VAL A 523 14.47 9.45 -15.09
CA VAL A 523 15.42 10.13 -15.98
C VAL A 523 15.58 9.36 -17.28
N ARG A 524 15.73 8.03 -17.25
CA ARG A 524 15.83 7.22 -18.47
C ARG A 524 14.56 7.28 -19.31
N ALA A 525 13.39 7.16 -18.69
CA ALA A 525 12.11 7.23 -19.37
C ALA A 525 11.91 8.62 -20.01
N THR A 526 12.07 9.69 -19.24
CA THR A 526 11.92 11.07 -19.73
C THR A 526 12.89 11.39 -20.86
N LEU A 527 14.16 10.99 -20.78
CA LEU A 527 15.14 11.19 -21.87
C LEU A 527 14.82 10.36 -23.12
N THR A 528 14.15 9.21 -22.98
CA THR A 528 13.72 8.41 -24.13
C THR A 528 12.63 9.14 -24.92
N TYR A 529 11.69 9.79 -24.24
CA TYR A 529 10.61 10.55 -24.87
C TYR A 529 11.02 11.97 -25.29
N TRP A 530 11.88 12.63 -24.49
CA TRP A 530 12.37 13.99 -24.71
C TRP A 530 13.90 14.05 -24.68
N PRO A 531 14.57 13.65 -25.77
CA PRO A 531 16.03 13.69 -25.87
C PRO A 531 16.63 15.10 -25.69
N ALA A 532 15.85 16.15 -25.95
CA ALA A 532 16.26 17.54 -25.73
C ALA A 532 16.55 17.89 -24.26
N LEU A 533 16.08 17.06 -23.31
CA LEU A 533 16.40 17.20 -21.88
C LEU A 533 17.80 16.69 -21.52
N GLN A 534 18.53 16.10 -22.47
CA GLN A 534 19.89 15.61 -22.26
C GLN A 534 20.80 16.74 -21.77
N GLY A 535 21.41 16.56 -20.61
CA GLY A 535 22.28 17.56 -19.97
C GLY A 535 21.56 18.61 -19.13
N LEU A 536 20.23 18.68 -19.18
CA LEU A 536 19.41 19.49 -18.26
C LEU A 536 19.01 18.70 -17.02
N ILE A 537 18.61 17.44 -17.21
CA ILE A 537 18.36 16.49 -16.13
C ILE A 537 19.47 15.45 -16.09
N LYS A 538 19.88 15.05 -14.88
CA LYS A 538 20.93 14.05 -14.70
C LYS A 538 20.55 13.03 -13.64
N SER A 539 21.02 11.81 -13.84
CA SER A 539 20.81 10.72 -12.88
C SER A 539 21.69 10.96 -11.65
N PRO A 540 21.11 11.03 -10.43
CA PRO A 540 21.89 11.27 -9.22
C PRO A 540 22.71 10.03 -8.84
N HIS A 541 23.93 10.27 -8.35
CA HIS A 541 24.72 9.31 -7.62
C HIS A 541 24.24 9.23 -6.17
N MET A 542 24.21 8.01 -5.64
CA MET A 542 23.94 7.81 -4.24
C MET A 542 25.23 8.09 -3.46
N ASN A 543 25.16 8.96 -2.45
CA ASN A 543 26.25 9.11 -1.50
C ASN A 543 25.87 8.38 -0.20
N LEU A 544 26.27 7.11 -0.11
CA LEU A 544 26.13 6.33 1.12
C LEU A 544 27.16 6.86 2.13
N ALA A 545 26.72 7.75 3.01
CA ALA A 545 27.42 7.91 4.27
C ALA A 545 27.08 6.67 5.13
N GLU A 546 28.09 5.99 5.67
CA GLU A 546 27.88 5.04 6.77
C GLU A 546 27.38 5.83 7.98
N THR A 547 26.07 6.01 8.07
CA THR A 547 25.46 6.74 9.16
C THR A 547 25.01 5.77 10.25
N PRO A 548 25.26 6.09 11.51
CA PRO A 548 24.82 5.24 12.61
C PRO A 548 23.29 5.19 12.65
N LYS A 549 22.75 3.97 12.72
CA LYS A 549 21.32 3.72 12.89
C LYS A 549 21.02 3.68 14.39
N ILE A 550 20.38 4.70 14.91
CA ILE A 550 20.01 4.77 16.33
C ILE A 550 18.60 4.20 16.53
N TYR A 551 18.49 3.23 17.44
CA TYR A 551 17.26 2.53 17.76
C TYR A 551 16.59 3.12 19.00
N ASN A 552 15.30 2.82 19.18
CA ASN A 552 14.54 3.25 20.35
C ASN A 552 15.12 2.61 21.63
N LEU A 553 15.24 3.40 22.71
CA LEU A 553 15.85 2.94 23.95
C LEU A 553 15.03 1.89 24.69
N ARG A 554 13.72 1.83 24.48
CA ARG A 554 12.81 0.86 25.12
C ARG A 554 12.52 -0.34 24.25
N ASP A 555 12.50 -0.15 22.93
CA ASP A 555 12.31 -1.20 21.93
C ASP A 555 13.45 -1.13 20.90
N PRO A 556 14.61 -1.74 21.18
CA PRO A 556 15.81 -1.62 20.36
C PRO A 556 15.70 -2.36 19.02
N THR A 557 14.58 -3.06 18.77
CA THR A 557 14.28 -3.67 17.46
C THR A 557 13.75 -2.63 16.46
N LYS A 558 13.22 -1.50 16.96
CA LYS A 558 12.64 -0.44 16.14
C LYS A 558 13.57 0.76 16.08
N LYS A 559 13.69 1.36 14.89
CA LYS A 559 14.39 2.63 14.69
C LYS A 559 13.75 3.70 15.58
N MET A 560 14.57 4.57 16.16
CA MET A 560 14.06 5.71 16.92
C MET A 560 13.13 6.54 16.01
N SER A 561 11.89 6.72 16.45
CA SER A 561 10.85 7.42 15.71
C SER A 561 10.06 8.34 16.63
N LYS A 562 9.29 9.23 16.01
CA LYS A 562 8.45 10.23 16.70
C LYS A 562 7.07 9.70 17.09
N SER A 563 6.58 8.67 16.39
CA SER A 563 5.21 8.17 16.47
C SER A 563 4.93 7.22 17.64
N LEU A 564 5.95 6.76 18.37
CA LEU A 564 5.79 5.86 19.52
C LEU A 564 5.45 6.59 20.84
N GLY A 565 5.04 7.86 20.77
CA GLY A 565 4.72 8.70 21.92
C GLY A 565 5.98 9.19 22.67
N PRO A 566 5.87 10.27 23.48
CA PRO A 566 6.99 10.85 24.24
C PRO A 566 7.48 9.99 25.41
N GLU A 567 6.99 8.77 25.58
CA GLU A 567 7.28 7.94 26.74
C GLU A 567 8.57 7.12 26.58
N PHE A 568 9.65 7.71 27.09
CA PHE A 568 10.92 7.10 27.51
C PHE A 568 11.86 6.47 26.46
N GLY A 569 11.44 6.27 25.20
CA GLY A 569 12.25 5.60 24.17
C GLY A 569 13.09 6.51 23.25
N THR A 570 12.77 7.79 23.17
CA THR A 570 13.33 8.74 22.20
C THR A 570 14.01 9.91 22.92
N ILE A 571 15.27 10.21 22.57
CA ILE A 571 16.00 11.39 23.06
C ILE A 571 15.85 12.52 22.06
N TRP A 572 15.31 13.65 22.48
CA TRP A 572 15.18 14.88 21.68
C TRP A 572 16.41 15.77 21.85
N LEU A 573 16.75 16.56 20.83
CA LEU A 573 17.84 17.53 20.94
C LEU A 573 17.59 18.59 22.03
N THR A 574 16.33 18.81 22.39
CA THR A 574 15.88 19.76 23.42
C THR A 574 15.70 19.12 24.81
N ASP A 575 15.94 17.81 24.97
CA ASP A 575 15.80 17.16 26.28
C ASP A 575 16.83 17.70 27.27
N SER A 576 16.40 18.04 28.50
CA SER A 576 17.33 18.45 29.56
C SER A 576 18.29 17.30 29.94
N PRO A 577 19.47 17.62 30.52
CA PRO A 577 20.40 16.60 31.03
C PRO A 577 19.73 15.56 31.94
N ASP A 578 18.81 15.98 32.81
CA ASP A 578 18.07 15.07 33.70
C ASP A 578 17.11 14.16 32.94
N THR A 579 16.47 14.67 31.90
CA THR A 579 15.59 13.89 31.02
C THR A 579 16.39 12.84 30.24
N ILE A 580 17.54 13.22 29.70
CA ILE A 580 18.47 12.30 29.02
C ILE A 580 18.92 11.21 29.99
N ARG A 581 19.36 11.58 31.20
CA ARG A 581 19.77 10.66 32.25
C ARG A 581 18.66 9.66 32.59
N SER A 582 17.44 10.13 32.79
CA SER A 582 16.27 9.28 33.07
C SER A 582 15.97 8.29 31.94
N LYS A 583 15.99 8.77 30.69
CA LYS A 583 15.71 7.94 29.50
C LYS A 583 16.77 6.85 29.28
N VAL A 584 18.05 7.19 29.31
CA VAL A 584 19.14 6.22 29.10
C VAL A 584 19.26 5.22 30.25
N THR A 585 19.06 5.66 31.49
CA THR A 585 19.04 4.75 32.66
C THR A 585 17.99 3.65 32.49
N ARG A 586 16.84 4.00 31.93
CA ARG A 586 15.70 3.11 31.67
C ARG A 586 15.78 2.36 30.34
N ALA A 587 16.86 2.53 29.57
CA ALA A 587 17.04 1.83 28.31
C ALA A 587 17.04 0.29 28.52
N GLN A 588 16.40 -0.43 27.61
CA GLN A 588 16.31 -1.89 27.63
C GLN A 588 17.68 -2.49 27.35
N THR A 589 18.08 -3.45 28.20
CA THR A 589 19.29 -4.26 28.06
C THR A 589 18.94 -5.71 28.36
N ASP A 590 19.77 -6.66 27.92
CA ASP A 590 19.62 -8.07 28.25
C ASP A 590 19.96 -8.38 29.73
N SER A 591 19.91 -9.65 30.14
CA SER A 591 20.28 -10.13 31.48
C SER A 591 21.74 -10.65 31.58
N ILE A 592 22.51 -10.65 30.48
CA ILE A 592 23.86 -11.22 30.40
C ILE A 592 24.88 -10.27 31.05
N ARG A 593 25.69 -10.73 32.01
CA ARG A 593 26.56 -9.83 32.80
C ARG A 593 27.64 -9.11 31.99
N HIS A 594 28.35 -9.82 31.12
CA HIS A 594 29.43 -9.23 30.31
C HIS A 594 28.86 -8.43 29.15
N LEU A 595 29.56 -7.37 28.74
CA LEU A 595 29.20 -6.57 27.58
C LEU A 595 29.81 -7.18 26.31
N ALA A 596 28.99 -7.35 25.29
CA ALA A 596 29.42 -7.74 23.95
C ALA A 596 28.57 -6.98 22.94
N TYR A 597 29.21 -6.56 21.84
CA TYR A 597 28.50 -5.94 20.73
C TYR A 597 27.89 -7.01 19.85
N ASP A 598 26.57 -7.13 19.92
CA ASP A 598 25.80 -8.01 19.06
C ASP A 598 24.48 -7.31 18.69
N PRO A 599 24.36 -6.74 17.48
CA PRO A 599 23.15 -6.03 17.08
C PRO A 599 21.96 -6.95 16.80
N VAL A 600 22.18 -8.27 16.66
CA VAL A 600 21.11 -9.25 16.38
C VAL A 600 20.56 -9.80 17.68
N ASP A 601 21.42 -10.41 18.51
CA ASP A 601 20.99 -11.09 19.73
C ASP A 601 20.97 -10.17 20.96
N ARG A 602 21.70 -9.04 20.92
CA ARG A 602 21.81 -8.08 22.04
C ARG A 602 21.57 -6.63 21.61
N PRO A 603 20.45 -6.33 20.91
CA PRO A 603 20.23 -5.06 20.24
C PRO A 603 20.25 -3.85 21.18
N GLY A 604 19.81 -3.98 22.43
CA GLY A 604 19.82 -2.90 23.41
C GLY A 604 21.23 -2.45 23.82
N VAL A 605 22.13 -3.39 24.07
CA VAL A 605 23.54 -3.09 24.41
C VAL A 605 24.28 -2.56 23.19
N ALA A 606 24.06 -3.17 22.02
CA ALA A 606 24.65 -2.71 20.76
C ALA A 606 24.22 -1.28 20.42
N ASN A 607 22.94 -0.93 20.63
CA ASN A 607 22.43 0.43 20.41
C ASN A 607 23.12 1.46 21.33
N LEU A 608 23.31 1.15 22.63
CA LEU A 608 24.02 2.05 23.55
C LEU A 608 25.48 2.27 23.15
N MET A 609 26.19 1.21 22.75
CA MET A 609 27.56 1.32 22.24
C MET A 609 27.62 2.16 20.96
N GLN A 610 26.64 2.00 20.07
CA GLN A 610 26.54 2.79 18.84
C GLN A 610 26.23 4.27 19.10
N ILE A 611 25.38 4.58 20.07
CA ILE A 611 25.12 5.96 20.52
C ILE A 611 26.40 6.59 21.07
N PHE A 612 27.16 5.87 21.90
CA PHE A 612 28.43 6.36 22.43
C PHE A 612 29.44 6.64 21.31
N ALA A 613 29.62 5.68 20.39
CA ALA A 613 30.50 5.85 19.23
C ALA A 613 30.12 7.09 18.40
N ALA A 614 28.83 7.29 18.15
CA ALA A 614 28.31 8.42 17.39
C ALA A 614 28.50 9.77 18.10
N ALA A 615 28.30 9.80 19.42
CA ALA A 615 28.52 10.99 20.26
C ALA A 615 30.00 11.37 20.25
N LYS A 616 30.90 10.43 20.53
CA LYS A 616 32.35 10.68 20.54
C LYS A 616 32.97 10.86 19.14
N GLY A 617 32.24 10.47 18.08
CA GLY A 617 32.72 10.58 16.71
C GLY A 617 33.81 9.57 16.36
N ILE A 618 33.85 8.44 17.06
CA ILE A 618 34.82 7.34 16.87
C ILE A 618 34.18 6.14 16.15
N PRO A 619 34.97 5.27 15.51
CA PRO A 619 34.47 4.01 14.95
C PRO A 619 33.81 3.12 16.03
N VAL A 620 32.82 2.33 15.63
CA VAL A 620 32.11 1.42 16.56
C VAL A 620 33.07 0.42 17.20
N GLN A 621 34.05 -0.08 16.44
CA GLN A 621 35.08 -0.99 16.94
C GLN A 621 35.89 -0.37 18.08
N GLU A 622 36.30 0.89 17.95
CA GLU A 622 37.04 1.61 18.99
C GLU A 622 36.17 1.82 20.25
N ALA A 623 34.89 2.16 20.06
CA ALA A 623 33.94 2.24 21.17
C ALA A 623 33.76 0.91 21.90
N ILE A 624 33.73 -0.22 21.18
CA ILE A 624 33.60 -1.55 21.77
C ILE A 624 34.80 -1.85 22.67
N GLU A 625 36.02 -1.57 22.22
CA GLU A 625 37.24 -1.80 22.99
C GLU A 625 37.27 -1.02 24.31
N GLN A 626 36.75 0.21 24.30
CA GLN A 626 36.64 1.06 25.49
C GLN A 626 35.54 0.58 26.44
N LEU A 627 34.41 0.11 25.91
CA LEU A 627 33.21 -0.16 26.70
C LEU A 627 33.09 -1.60 27.19
N VAL A 628 33.69 -2.60 26.53
CA VAL A 628 33.54 -4.02 26.85
C VAL A 628 33.97 -4.38 28.28
N LYS A 629 34.90 -3.61 28.85
CA LYS A 629 35.41 -3.81 30.22
C LYS A 629 34.48 -3.29 31.32
N LEU A 630 33.45 -2.53 30.96
CA LEU A 630 32.56 -1.88 31.90
C LEU A 630 31.39 -2.79 32.32
N SER A 631 30.77 -2.47 33.45
CA SER A 631 29.46 -2.96 33.81
C SER A 631 28.36 -2.26 33.01
N LYS A 632 27.14 -2.83 32.97
CA LYS A 632 25.98 -2.21 32.30
C LYS A 632 25.59 -0.85 32.87
N VAL A 633 25.76 -0.68 34.17
CA VAL A 633 25.45 0.59 34.85
C VAL A 633 26.46 1.65 34.43
N GLU A 634 27.75 1.29 34.43
CA GLU A 634 28.82 2.16 33.94
C GLU A 634 28.63 2.51 32.46
N LEU A 635 28.32 1.52 31.60
CA LEU A 635 27.98 1.76 30.18
C LEU A 635 26.90 2.82 30.03
N LYS A 636 25.78 2.70 30.77
CA LYS A 636 24.69 3.68 30.70
C LYS A 636 25.14 5.07 31.16
N ASN A 637 25.91 5.15 32.24
CA ASN A 637 26.45 6.42 32.73
C ASN A 637 27.41 7.06 31.71
N THR A 638 28.33 6.29 31.14
CA THR A 638 29.26 6.75 30.10
C THR A 638 28.52 7.25 28.85
N VAL A 639 27.44 6.57 28.43
CA VAL A 639 26.59 7.02 27.33
C VAL A 639 25.86 8.32 27.67
N ILE A 640 25.35 8.45 28.90
CA ILE A 640 24.68 9.67 29.37
C ILE A 640 25.63 10.86 29.29
N ASP A 641 26.83 10.72 29.83
CA ASP A 641 27.82 11.79 29.85
C ASP A 641 28.23 12.18 28.43
N ALA A 642 28.48 11.21 27.54
CA ALA A 642 28.83 11.47 26.15
C ALA A 642 27.69 12.17 25.37
N VAL A 643 26.43 11.79 25.59
CA VAL A 643 25.28 12.44 24.94
C VAL A 643 25.07 13.85 25.47
N ILE A 644 25.18 14.06 26.79
CA ILE A 644 25.07 15.41 27.38
C ILE A 644 26.16 16.32 26.85
N GLU A 645 27.41 15.84 26.82
CA GLU A 645 28.56 16.60 26.29
C GLU A 645 28.34 17.03 24.84
N GLU A 646 27.81 16.14 23.99
CA GLU A 646 27.49 16.43 22.60
C GLU A 646 26.33 17.42 22.44
N LEU A 647 25.26 17.29 23.25
CA LEU A 647 24.04 18.09 23.10
C LEU A 647 24.10 19.46 23.77
N THR A 648 24.89 19.62 24.84
CA THR A 648 25.01 20.89 25.58
C THR A 648 25.33 22.10 24.70
N PRO A 649 26.34 22.07 23.80
CA PRO A 649 26.62 23.22 22.92
C PRO A 649 25.49 23.50 21.93
N ILE A 650 24.83 22.44 21.44
CA ILE A 650 23.69 22.57 20.51
C ILE A 650 22.50 23.23 21.21
N GLN A 651 22.20 22.82 22.45
CA GLN A 651 21.12 23.37 23.26
C GLN A 651 21.35 24.84 23.60
N ALA A 652 22.59 25.20 23.98
CA ALA A 652 22.97 26.59 24.21
C ALA A 652 22.72 27.45 22.94
N LYS A 653 23.11 26.94 21.77
CA LYS A 653 22.91 27.64 20.50
C LYS A 653 21.44 27.72 20.09
N LEU A 654 20.65 26.68 20.35
CA LEU A 654 19.20 26.70 20.16
C LEU A 654 18.54 27.83 20.95
N THR A 655 18.88 27.95 22.24
CA THR A 655 18.34 29.01 23.11
C THR A 655 18.74 30.42 22.67
N GLU A 656 19.92 30.58 22.06
CA GLU A 656 20.33 31.83 21.42
C GLU A 656 19.48 32.12 20.17
N LEU A 657 19.30 31.12 19.31
CA LEU A 657 18.59 31.26 18.04
C LEU A 657 17.09 31.53 18.22
N GLU A 658 16.47 30.98 19.26
CA GLU A 658 15.07 31.25 19.62
C GLU A 658 14.78 32.73 19.90
N ARG A 659 15.80 33.52 20.25
CA ARG A 659 15.70 34.97 20.48
C ARG A 659 16.12 35.79 19.26
N SER A 660 16.47 35.15 18.15
CA SER A 660 16.99 35.78 16.94
C SER A 660 16.06 35.55 15.75
N GLU A 661 16.19 36.39 14.72
CA GLU A 661 15.50 36.20 13.43
C GLU A 661 16.35 35.41 12.43
N LEU A 662 17.45 34.79 12.88
CA LEU A 662 18.43 34.17 11.98
C LEU A 662 17.83 33.00 11.19
N ALA A 663 16.93 32.22 11.80
CA ALA A 663 16.25 31.13 11.12
C ALA A 663 15.35 31.65 9.97
N GLN A 664 14.58 32.70 10.21
CA GLN A 664 13.72 33.34 9.20
C GLN A 664 14.57 33.94 8.08
N ASN A 665 15.64 34.63 8.43
CA ASN A 665 16.56 35.24 7.47
C ASN A 665 17.24 34.19 6.59
N ALA A 666 17.70 33.07 7.18
CA ALA A 666 18.27 31.95 6.44
C ALA A 666 17.27 31.34 5.45
N LEU A 667 16.02 31.11 5.87
CA LEU A 667 14.99 30.57 4.98
C LEU A 667 14.63 31.56 3.86
N SER A 668 14.54 32.86 4.17
CA SER A 668 14.23 33.90 3.18
C SER A 668 15.32 33.96 2.10
N ALA A 669 16.59 34.07 2.51
CA ALA A 669 17.73 34.12 1.60
C ALA A 669 17.86 32.83 0.78
N GLY A 670 17.75 31.68 1.43
CA GLY A 670 17.81 30.38 0.75
C GLY A 670 16.67 30.19 -0.24
N SER A 671 15.45 30.64 0.08
CA SER A 671 14.28 30.56 -0.83
C SER A 671 14.50 31.41 -2.09
N GLN A 672 15.07 32.60 -1.96
CA GLN A 672 15.39 33.45 -3.11
C GLN A 672 16.42 32.78 -4.02
N LEU A 673 17.52 32.29 -3.45
CA LEU A 673 18.58 31.60 -4.19
C LEU A 673 18.08 30.31 -4.87
N ALA A 674 17.31 29.50 -4.13
CA ALA A 674 16.72 28.27 -4.65
C ALA A 674 15.74 28.55 -5.79
N ASN A 675 14.91 29.59 -5.68
CA ASN A 675 13.98 30.00 -6.75
C ASN A 675 14.71 30.43 -8.01
N ILE A 676 15.80 31.20 -7.90
CA ILE A 676 16.59 31.64 -9.07
C ILE A 676 17.07 30.42 -9.86
N VAL A 677 17.69 29.45 -9.18
CA VAL A 677 18.21 28.24 -9.83
C VAL A 677 17.08 27.38 -10.39
N ALA A 678 16.03 27.15 -9.60
CA ALA A 678 14.89 26.33 -9.99
C ALA A 678 14.15 26.90 -11.22
N LEU A 679 13.83 28.20 -11.22
CA LEU A 679 13.13 28.84 -12.33
C LEU A 679 13.96 28.83 -13.62
N GLN A 680 15.27 29.04 -13.52
CA GLN A 680 16.16 28.95 -14.68
C GLN A 680 16.19 27.54 -15.28
N ASN A 681 16.29 26.51 -14.44
CA ASN A 681 16.32 25.13 -14.91
C ASN A 681 14.96 24.69 -15.43
N LEU A 682 13.88 25.04 -14.73
CA LEU A 682 12.51 24.72 -15.15
C LEU A 682 12.17 25.38 -16.48
N ARG A 683 12.57 26.64 -16.70
CA ARG A 683 12.39 27.31 -18.00
C ARG A 683 13.05 26.51 -19.14
N LYS A 684 14.30 26.10 -18.96
CA LYS A 684 15.02 25.28 -19.96
C LYS A 684 14.34 23.93 -20.20
N ILE A 685 13.86 23.29 -19.13
CA ILE A 685 13.11 22.02 -19.22
C ILE A 685 11.84 22.23 -20.04
N LYS A 686 11.06 23.27 -19.72
CA LYS A 686 9.81 23.61 -20.42
C LYS A 686 10.04 23.90 -21.90
N GLU A 687 11.02 24.74 -22.21
CA GLU A 687 11.43 25.04 -23.59
C GLU A 687 11.81 23.77 -24.36
N ALA A 688 12.58 22.87 -23.73
CA ALA A 688 13.01 21.61 -24.35
C ALA A 688 11.86 20.63 -24.65
N ILE A 689 10.76 20.69 -23.89
CA ILE A 689 9.58 19.83 -24.10
C ILE A 689 8.44 20.55 -24.83
N GLY A 690 8.67 21.77 -25.32
CA GLY A 690 7.69 22.54 -26.10
C GLY A 690 6.59 23.22 -25.28
N LEU A 691 6.81 23.44 -23.97
CA LEU A 691 5.92 24.27 -23.14
C LEU A 691 6.40 25.72 -23.15
N HIS A 692 5.55 26.64 -23.61
CA HIS A 692 5.89 28.06 -23.67
C HIS A 692 5.87 28.73 -22.28
N CYS A 693 6.88 29.55 -22.03
CA CYS A 693 6.92 30.49 -20.90
C CYS A 693 6.66 31.89 -21.48
N TYR A 694 5.42 32.39 -21.37
CA TYR A 694 5.11 33.79 -21.72
C TYR A 694 5.67 34.75 -20.67
#